data_AF-A0A8H8VH12-F1
#
_entry.id   AF-A0A8H8VH12-F1
#
_cell.length_a   1.000
_cell.length_b   1.000
_cell.length_c   1.000
_cell.angle_alpha   90.00
_cell.angle_beta   90.00
_cell.angle_gamma   90.00
#
_symmetry.space_group_name_H-M   'P 1'
#
loop_
_entity.id
_entity.type
_entity.pdbx_description
1 polymer ?
#
loop_
_entity_poly.entity_id
_entity_poly.type
_entity_poly.pdbx_seq_one_letter_code
_entity_poly.pdbx_strand_id
1 'polypeptide(L)'
;MDFLSPDSRCHSFDSRGNGYARSEGVGIIIIKRLSDAINPEFNHTIRAVIRSTGTNSDGYTLGLTQPSGKAQISLTRDTYEKADLDIQPTRFFEAHGTGTLLGDPIESATIGTVFRPARSSEDPFGASKANIGHLGAVSGIAGVIKSVLVLEKRAIPPIADLITLNPKIDDTYYRLKFPTEVTPWPSAGVCRASVNSFGFGGTNAHIILDDAKGFLAEKALDANHSTDMEELKEDLTSQSYLIVLSAADRNGVQRLSESYNKFFAERPLQNSDIYRRLSYTLNNHRTSLPWKSYSIVNSKDSLFSLDNELSAPQRSAGPKSLTLTFVFTGQGAQWPRMGVELIQYPSSSIQREGSESRVDEPEISQPVSCPLQIALVDLLDRIKLRPAIVLGHSSGEVAAAYCKGAISHLSAIKIAYYRGLGGTAASRDPIERSMMSARLSKADAIAALQEISIEAHDLHVACINSPTNVTTAEDDGHLNALKAILDQKGTFARKLKVSCAYHSPHMALVANEYFSRAGKIEPRVKGPTHQPIPMISDIDGDMVSDSRLQDSDDWIQNMCSAVRFTDNAKKIDKLASLAVSGPLREIMQKTFRFTRDTKYDSALIRGSSGQDSIPRAAGGPHSYGFDIGTDYPNGIDSRRVPQLVDLPCCPFSHNRTYWNENRRSHMRDSVLEGQTKFWVEDQNINDAVLYPGAGMLAMAIEAMNQLARETLDVILSAFSLKHIEFLAAIQIQAAPILLCQLVISQTETCFTKHCRILISPTGGCIQSSMVLQSVLFSDMTHDDWADVTPCKIAGSWNLHELLPNDLDFFILLSSVQAVFGARTKPIYNADNTYMDGLAHHRVSKGLKAVSIMLGLMTTDGYLAGADHRDEREFLLAQNTYHGVDTNDYHALLDYYCNPALVFSTPGDAQVTIGEKSDVKALRRLKGMNSSNGRASNGGSRDVTLLLAAAQTIEEAIEVVLKALTTRLSSTIAGMDPEEMDQTKSIQSYGVDSLQRME
;
A
#
# COMPACT_ATOMS: atom_id res chain seq x y z
N MET A 1 -37.95 1.77 14.50
CA MET A 1 -36.69 1.19 15.08
C MET A 1 -35.86 2.40 15.46
N ASP A 2 -35.94 2.80 16.72
CA ASP A 2 -35.65 4.18 17.12
C ASP A 2 -34.32 4.27 17.88
N PHE A 3 -33.23 3.79 17.26
CA PHE A 3 -31.87 3.88 17.83
C PHE A 3 -31.02 4.99 17.20
N LEU A 4 -31.51 5.61 16.13
CA LEU A 4 -30.86 6.75 15.49
C LEU A 4 -31.26 8.03 16.23
N SER A 5 -30.27 8.84 16.56
CA SER A 5 -30.51 10.15 17.16
C SER A 5 -31.20 11.07 16.14
N PRO A 6 -32.34 11.70 16.46
CA PRO A 6 -32.95 12.73 15.60
C PRO A 6 -32.03 13.94 15.42
N ASP A 7 -31.13 14.21 16.38
CA ASP A 7 -30.17 15.32 16.32
C ASP A 7 -28.96 15.05 15.41
N SER A 8 -28.86 13.84 14.84
CA SER A 8 -27.66 13.39 14.13
C SER A 8 -26.35 13.53 14.93
N ARG A 9 -26.43 13.37 16.26
CA ARG A 9 -25.27 13.37 17.18
C ARG A 9 -25.26 12.15 18.09
N CYS A 10 -24.12 11.82 18.66
CA CYS A 10 -24.00 10.83 19.73
C CYS A 10 -23.80 11.56 21.06
N HIS A 11 -24.89 11.84 21.79
CA HIS A 11 -24.87 12.48 23.11
C HIS A 11 -24.37 11.53 24.20
N SER A 12 -23.13 11.07 24.08
CA SER A 12 -22.56 9.98 24.90
C SER A 12 -22.51 10.39 26.37
N PHE A 13 -23.18 9.62 27.22
CA PHE A 13 -23.35 9.84 28.67
C PHE A 13 -24.10 11.11 29.08
N ASP A 14 -24.54 11.94 28.13
CA ASP A 14 -25.28 13.17 28.43
C ASP A 14 -26.76 12.84 28.71
N SER A 15 -27.40 13.68 29.52
CA SER A 15 -28.85 13.67 29.77
C SER A 15 -29.71 13.71 28.50
N ARG A 16 -29.17 14.26 27.40
CA ARG A 16 -29.80 14.36 26.08
C ARG A 16 -29.72 13.08 25.24
N GLY A 17 -29.09 12.02 25.75
CA GLY A 17 -28.95 10.74 25.04
C GLY A 17 -30.28 10.26 24.45
N ASN A 18 -30.38 10.21 23.12
CA ASN A 18 -31.61 9.91 22.37
C ASN A 18 -31.37 8.94 21.19
N GLY A 19 -30.20 8.28 21.16
CA GLY A 19 -29.76 7.44 20.05
C GLY A 19 -28.34 7.77 19.62
N TYR A 20 -27.88 7.17 18.52
CA TYR A 20 -26.57 7.45 17.95
C TYR A 20 -26.65 8.04 16.54
N ALA A 21 -25.64 8.82 16.16
CA ALA A 21 -25.42 9.27 14.79
C ALA A 21 -24.63 8.22 14.01
N ARG A 22 -25.12 7.78 12.86
CA ARG A 22 -24.31 6.96 11.94
C ARG A 22 -23.20 7.80 11.35
N SER A 23 -22.04 7.18 11.20
CA SER A 23 -20.86 7.76 10.55
C SER A 23 -20.16 6.70 9.71
N GLU A 24 -19.28 7.13 8.83
CA GLU A 24 -18.53 6.29 7.92
C GLU A 24 -17.03 6.39 8.21
N GLY A 25 -16.32 5.28 8.05
CA GLY A 25 -14.87 5.28 8.20
C GLY A 25 -14.29 3.90 7.95
N VAL A 26 -12.99 3.89 7.65
CA VAL A 26 -12.19 2.69 7.46
C VAL A 26 -11.06 2.72 8.50
N GLY A 27 -10.97 1.67 9.31
CA GLY A 27 -9.95 1.52 10.33
C GLY A 27 -9.09 0.29 10.03
N ILE A 28 -7.77 0.48 9.98
CA ILE A 28 -6.80 -0.59 9.75
C ILE A 28 -5.78 -0.56 10.89
N ILE A 29 -5.56 -1.70 11.52
CA ILE A 29 -4.49 -1.91 12.50
C ILE A 29 -3.63 -3.10 12.06
N ILE A 30 -2.32 -2.98 12.20
CA ILE A 30 -1.38 -4.06 11.91
C ILE A 30 -0.97 -4.69 13.24
N ILE A 31 -1.28 -5.97 13.42
CA ILE A 31 -0.96 -6.73 14.63
C ILE A 31 0.14 -7.73 14.30
N LYS A 32 1.14 -7.84 15.18
CA LYS A 32 2.22 -8.83 15.10
C LYS A 32 2.36 -9.51 16.46
N ARG A 33 2.93 -10.72 16.47
CA ARG A 33 3.45 -11.29 17.72
C ARG A 33 4.55 -10.38 18.24
N LEU A 34 4.64 -10.23 19.56
CA LEU A 34 5.67 -9.40 20.19
C LEU A 34 7.09 -9.84 19.76
N SER A 35 7.35 -11.15 19.71
CA SER A 35 8.61 -11.73 19.24
C SER A 35 9.02 -11.26 17.84
N ASP A 36 8.04 -11.07 16.95
CA ASP A 36 8.29 -10.67 15.56
C ASP A 36 8.47 -9.15 15.45
N ALA A 37 7.84 -8.39 16.35
CA ALA A 37 8.05 -6.94 16.45
C ALA A 37 9.43 -6.59 16.99
N ILE A 38 9.90 -7.30 18.03
CA ILE A 38 11.21 -7.07 18.69
C ILE A 38 12.39 -7.70 17.93
N ASN A 39 12.14 -8.56 16.94
CA ASN A 39 13.22 -9.20 16.18
C ASN A 39 14.14 -8.12 15.58
N PRO A 40 15.46 -8.13 15.88
CA PRO A 40 16.41 -7.13 15.39
C PRO A 40 16.47 -6.98 13.87
N GLU A 41 16.09 -8.01 13.11
CA GLU A 41 16.02 -7.97 11.65
C GLU A 41 14.93 -7.00 11.15
N PHE A 42 13.80 -6.94 11.85
CA PHE A 42 12.67 -6.09 11.47
C PHE A 42 12.59 -4.81 12.28
N ASN A 43 12.90 -4.88 13.58
CA ASN A 43 12.98 -3.75 14.52
C ASN A 43 11.78 -2.79 14.46
N HIS A 44 10.54 -3.32 14.46
CA HIS A 44 9.33 -2.51 14.34
C HIS A 44 9.06 -1.69 15.60
N THR A 45 8.64 -0.44 15.44
CA THR A 45 8.21 0.40 16.56
C THR A 45 6.87 -0.09 17.13
N ILE A 46 6.87 -0.49 18.41
CA ILE A 46 5.67 -0.94 19.12
C ILE A 46 4.88 0.29 19.60
N ARG A 47 3.62 0.38 19.18
CA ARG A 47 2.69 1.46 19.56
C ARG A 47 2.00 1.20 20.90
N ALA A 48 1.52 -0.03 21.07
CA ALA A 48 0.89 -0.56 22.28
C ALA A 48 0.92 -2.09 22.23
N VAL A 49 0.63 -2.74 23.36
CA VAL A 49 0.61 -4.20 23.46
C VAL A 49 -0.80 -4.68 23.77
N ILE A 50 -1.39 -5.48 22.88
CA ILE A 50 -2.66 -6.16 23.12
C ILE A 50 -2.40 -7.30 24.09
N ARG A 51 -2.88 -7.17 25.34
CA ARG A 51 -2.68 -8.19 26.38
C ARG A 51 -3.72 -9.30 26.32
N SER A 52 -4.96 -8.95 25.99
CA SER A 52 -6.07 -9.90 25.90
C SER A 52 -7.19 -9.36 25.03
N THR A 53 -7.93 -10.26 24.41
CA THR A 53 -9.18 -9.98 23.72
C THR A 53 -10.23 -11.03 24.10
N GLY A 54 -11.46 -10.58 24.34
CA GLY A 54 -12.58 -11.42 24.65
C GLY A 54 -13.82 -11.02 23.85
N THR A 55 -14.68 -12.00 23.59
CA THR A 55 -16.01 -11.79 23.01
C THR A 55 -17.04 -12.68 23.70
N ASN A 56 -18.27 -12.19 23.82
CA ASN A 56 -19.42 -13.00 24.27
C ASN A 56 -20.73 -12.49 23.65
N SER A 57 -21.86 -12.98 24.15
CA SER A 57 -23.19 -12.51 23.76
C SER A 57 -24.06 -12.23 24.97
N ASP A 58 -24.95 -11.25 24.83
CA ASP A 58 -25.98 -10.86 25.80
C ASP A 58 -26.99 -11.97 26.09
N GLY A 59 -27.13 -12.95 25.19
CA GLY A 59 -28.08 -14.04 25.32
C GLY A 59 -29.52 -13.59 25.13
N TYR A 60 -30.45 -14.10 25.93
CA TYR A 60 -31.86 -13.68 25.90
C TYR A 60 -32.05 -12.40 26.71
N THR A 61 -32.51 -11.34 26.06
CA THR A 61 -32.88 -10.04 26.64
C THR A 61 -34.34 -9.71 26.29
N LEU A 62 -34.95 -8.72 26.96
CA LEU A 62 -36.36 -8.34 26.75
C LEU A 62 -36.65 -7.79 25.33
N GLY A 63 -35.61 -7.44 24.59
CA GLY A 63 -35.67 -7.13 23.17
C GLY A 63 -34.27 -7.26 22.56
N LEU A 64 -34.18 -7.70 21.30
CA LEU A 64 -32.91 -8.01 20.62
C LEU A 64 -31.84 -6.91 20.77
N THR A 65 -32.28 -5.65 20.78
CA THR A 65 -31.43 -4.45 20.84
C THR A 65 -31.09 -3.97 22.24
N GLN A 66 -31.63 -4.62 23.28
CA GLN A 66 -31.39 -4.25 24.67
C GLN A 66 -30.09 -4.89 25.17
N PRO A 67 -29.12 -4.09 25.65
CA PRO A 67 -27.85 -4.62 26.14
C PRO A 67 -28.00 -5.33 27.50
N SER A 68 -27.12 -6.30 27.76
CA SER A 68 -27.08 -7.05 29.02
C SER A 68 -25.86 -6.68 29.88
N GLY A 69 -26.07 -5.93 30.95
CA GLY A 69 -25.00 -5.59 31.90
C GLY A 69 -24.34 -6.82 32.53
N LYS A 70 -25.10 -7.90 32.79
CA LYS A 70 -24.54 -9.16 33.31
C LYS A 70 -23.54 -9.79 32.33
N ALA A 71 -23.89 -9.83 31.05
CA ALA A 71 -23.00 -10.37 30.02
C ALA A 71 -21.75 -9.51 29.84
N GLN A 72 -21.89 -8.18 29.87
CA GLN A 72 -20.77 -7.25 29.80
C GLN A 72 -19.82 -7.37 31.01
N ILE A 73 -20.34 -7.59 32.22
CA ILE A 73 -19.53 -7.84 33.44
C ILE A 73 -18.75 -9.14 33.29
N SER A 74 -19.42 -10.24 32.87
CA SER A 74 -18.77 -11.54 32.65
C SER A 74 -17.65 -11.41 31.63
N LEU A 75 -17.94 -10.84 30.47
CA LEU A 75 -16.96 -10.63 29.40
C LEU A 75 -15.70 -9.93 29.92
N THR A 76 -15.89 -8.84 30.66
CA THR A 76 -14.78 -8.05 31.18
C THR A 76 -13.93 -8.89 32.13
N ARG A 77 -14.54 -9.55 33.13
CA ARG A 77 -13.83 -10.39 34.09
C ARG A 77 -13.10 -11.55 33.42
N ASP A 78 -13.79 -12.28 32.56
CA ASP A 78 -13.25 -13.43 31.84
C ASP A 78 -12.04 -13.03 30.98
N THR A 79 -12.07 -11.82 30.39
CA THR A 79 -10.97 -11.32 29.55
C THR A 79 -9.71 -10.98 30.37
N TYR A 80 -9.87 -10.45 31.59
CA TYR A 80 -8.75 -10.20 32.51
C TYR A 80 -8.22 -11.50 33.11
N GLU A 81 -9.11 -12.39 33.56
CA GLU A 81 -8.75 -13.70 34.13
C GLU A 81 -7.99 -14.57 33.13
N LYS A 82 -8.47 -14.64 31.88
CA LYS A 82 -7.82 -15.39 30.79
C LYS A 82 -6.37 -14.96 30.54
N ALA A 83 -6.04 -13.70 30.81
CA ALA A 83 -4.70 -13.14 30.61
C ALA A 83 -3.90 -12.99 31.90
N ASP A 84 -4.43 -13.49 33.03
CA ASP A 84 -3.84 -13.37 34.37
C ASP A 84 -3.41 -11.93 34.69
N LEU A 85 -4.33 -10.99 34.45
CA LEU A 85 -4.07 -9.56 34.61
C LEU A 85 -4.75 -8.98 35.85
N ASP A 86 -3.97 -8.24 36.64
CA ASP A 86 -4.53 -7.32 37.62
C ASP A 86 -5.26 -6.16 36.91
N ILE A 87 -6.39 -5.75 37.49
CA ILE A 87 -7.19 -4.60 37.08
C ILE A 87 -6.61 -3.26 37.56
N GLN A 88 -5.73 -3.25 38.56
CA GLN A 88 -5.12 -2.04 39.15
C GLN A 88 -4.43 -1.11 38.14
N PRO A 89 -3.70 -1.59 37.12
CA PRO A 89 -3.08 -0.70 36.13
C PRO A 89 -4.08 -0.03 35.17
N THR A 90 -5.35 -0.47 35.14
CA THR A 90 -6.34 0.03 34.19
C THR A 90 -6.94 1.36 34.61
N ARG A 91 -6.43 2.45 34.02
CA ARG A 91 -6.85 3.81 34.37
C ARG A 91 -7.74 4.48 33.32
N PHE A 92 -7.79 3.97 32.09
CA PHE A 92 -8.64 4.50 31.03
C PHE A 92 -9.56 3.44 30.42
N PHE A 93 -10.80 3.84 30.14
CA PHE A 93 -11.79 3.02 29.44
C PHE A 93 -12.30 3.77 28.21
N GLU A 94 -12.13 3.17 27.04
CA GLU A 94 -12.86 3.57 25.85
C GLU A 94 -14.15 2.74 25.78
N ALA A 95 -15.23 3.35 26.23
CA ALA A 95 -16.55 2.76 26.27
C ALA A 95 -17.16 2.65 24.87
N HIS A 96 -18.19 1.81 24.74
CA HIS A 96 -19.04 1.81 23.57
C HIS A 96 -19.77 3.14 23.42
N GLY A 97 -20.36 3.68 24.50
CA GLY A 97 -20.80 5.08 24.63
C GLY A 97 -21.55 5.60 23.40
N THR A 98 -22.80 5.16 23.24
CA THR A 98 -23.58 5.43 22.02
C THR A 98 -24.41 6.70 22.12
N GLY A 99 -24.68 7.20 23.33
CA GLY A 99 -25.70 8.20 23.57
C GLY A 99 -27.11 7.62 23.60
N THR A 100 -27.27 6.31 23.81
CA THR A 100 -28.60 5.69 23.94
C THR A 100 -29.12 5.81 25.38
N LEU A 101 -30.43 6.06 25.54
CA LEU A 101 -31.07 6.24 26.86
C LEU A 101 -30.80 5.09 27.84
N LEU A 102 -30.70 3.86 27.33
CA LEU A 102 -30.58 2.64 28.12
C LEU A 102 -29.16 2.08 28.13
N GLY A 103 -28.44 2.16 27.00
CA GLY A 103 -27.13 1.55 26.87
C GLY A 103 -26.06 2.23 27.73
N ASP A 104 -26.01 3.57 27.70
CA ASP A 104 -24.96 4.32 28.38
C ASP A 104 -25.01 4.14 29.93
N PRO A 105 -26.19 4.17 30.59
CA PRO A 105 -26.28 3.82 32.02
C PRO A 105 -25.87 2.38 32.34
N ILE A 106 -26.29 1.41 31.53
CA ILE A 106 -25.96 -0.02 31.74
C ILE A 106 -24.46 -0.26 31.61
N GLU A 107 -23.83 0.31 30.59
CA GLU A 107 -22.39 0.18 30.37
C GLU A 107 -21.60 0.84 31.51
N SER A 108 -21.99 2.06 31.91
CA SER A 108 -21.34 2.80 33.00
C SER A 108 -21.39 2.01 34.32
N ALA A 109 -22.56 1.46 34.67
CA ALA A 109 -22.74 0.62 35.85
C ALA A 109 -21.91 -0.68 35.78
N THR A 110 -21.81 -1.28 34.60
CA THR A 110 -21.02 -2.49 34.36
C THR A 110 -19.53 -2.26 34.60
N ILE A 111 -18.96 -1.21 33.99
CA ILE A 111 -17.55 -0.88 34.16
C ILE A 111 -17.28 -0.50 35.63
N GLY A 112 -18.13 0.33 36.22
CA GLY A 112 -18.05 0.68 37.63
C GLY A 112 -18.07 -0.55 38.55
N THR A 113 -18.94 -1.52 38.28
CA THR A 113 -19.04 -2.75 39.09
C THR A 113 -17.75 -3.59 39.06
N VAL A 114 -17.06 -3.66 37.92
CA VAL A 114 -15.83 -4.45 37.79
C VAL A 114 -14.63 -3.72 38.39
N PHE A 115 -14.49 -2.42 38.13
CA PHE A 115 -13.24 -1.71 38.39
C PHE A 115 -13.24 -0.76 39.58
N ARG A 116 -14.40 -0.49 40.21
CA ARG A 116 -14.49 0.37 41.39
C ARG A 116 -13.47 0.04 42.50
N PRO A 117 -13.15 -1.23 42.82
CA PRO A 117 -12.15 -1.55 43.85
C PRO A 117 -10.73 -1.06 43.50
N ALA A 118 -10.43 -0.90 42.22
CA ALA A 118 -9.12 -0.54 41.70
C ALA A 118 -8.98 0.92 41.28
N ARG A 119 -10.08 1.68 41.23
CA ARG A 119 -10.14 3.03 40.65
C ARG A 119 -10.30 4.16 41.67
N SER A 120 -9.80 5.33 41.28
CA SER A 120 -10.06 6.62 41.93
C SER A 120 -11.25 7.33 41.26
N SER A 121 -11.87 8.31 41.95
CA SER A 121 -12.91 9.17 41.35
C SER A 121 -12.39 10.06 40.21
N GLU A 122 -11.07 10.18 40.07
CA GLU A 122 -10.42 10.98 39.04
C GLU A 122 -10.08 10.16 37.79
N ASP A 123 -10.23 8.82 37.83
CA ASP A 123 -9.85 7.98 36.71
C ASP A 123 -10.83 8.16 35.53
N PRO A 124 -10.35 8.56 34.34
CA PRO A 124 -11.20 9.02 33.23
C PRO A 124 -11.80 7.90 32.37
N PHE A 125 -12.90 8.27 31.71
CA PHE A 125 -13.65 7.51 30.70
C PHE A 125 -13.63 8.21 29.35
N GLY A 126 -13.72 7.46 28.26
CA GLY A 126 -13.79 7.99 26.92
C GLY A 126 -14.92 7.36 26.11
N ALA A 127 -15.48 8.13 25.19
CA ALA A 127 -16.32 7.62 24.12
C ALA A 127 -16.04 8.41 22.84
N SER A 128 -15.37 7.78 21.87
CA SER A 128 -15.02 8.36 20.58
C SER A 128 -16.23 8.72 19.71
N LYS A 129 -17.37 8.03 19.89
CA LYS A 129 -18.56 8.25 19.08
C LYS A 129 -19.15 9.65 19.24
N ALA A 130 -18.95 10.28 20.39
CA ALA A 130 -19.27 11.69 20.58
C ALA A 130 -18.48 12.60 19.64
N ASN A 131 -17.23 12.25 19.33
CA ASN A 131 -16.32 13.05 18.50
C ASN A 131 -16.50 12.79 16.99
N ILE A 132 -16.74 11.53 16.59
CA ILE A 132 -16.69 11.12 15.17
C ILE A 132 -17.95 10.38 14.68
N GLY A 133 -18.97 10.24 15.53
CA GLY A 133 -20.15 9.43 15.26
C GLY A 133 -19.91 7.92 15.35
N HIS A 134 -20.97 7.14 15.15
CA HIS A 134 -20.92 5.68 15.21
C HIS A 134 -20.60 5.07 13.84
N LEU A 135 -19.37 4.60 13.68
CA LEU A 135 -18.81 4.04 12.44
C LEU A 135 -19.30 2.62 12.09
N GLY A 136 -20.50 2.24 12.53
CA GLY A 136 -21.01 0.87 12.42
C GLY A 136 -19.99 -0.18 12.92
N ALA A 137 -19.68 -1.15 12.06
CA ALA A 137 -18.72 -2.23 12.33
C ALA A 137 -17.29 -1.75 12.66
N VAL A 138 -16.90 -0.56 12.22
CA VAL A 138 -15.54 -0.01 12.40
C VAL A 138 -15.35 0.65 13.78
N SER A 139 -16.44 0.85 14.53
CA SER A 139 -16.42 1.58 15.81
C SER A 139 -15.48 0.98 16.86
N GLY A 140 -15.34 -0.35 16.91
CA GLY A 140 -14.39 -1.00 17.82
C GLY A 140 -12.93 -0.66 17.49
N ILE A 141 -12.56 -0.69 16.20
CA ILE A 141 -11.20 -0.36 15.75
C ILE A 141 -10.89 1.12 15.98
N ALA A 142 -11.85 2.02 15.78
CA ALA A 142 -11.67 3.44 16.10
C ALA A 142 -11.39 3.65 17.60
N GLY A 143 -12.09 2.92 18.49
CA GLY A 143 -11.82 2.93 19.92
C GLY A 143 -10.42 2.42 20.29
N VAL A 144 -9.95 1.36 19.61
CA VAL A 144 -8.58 0.85 19.76
C VAL A 144 -7.55 1.90 19.34
N ILE A 145 -7.72 2.52 18.16
CA ILE A 145 -6.82 3.56 17.65
C ILE A 145 -6.74 4.73 18.64
N LYS A 146 -7.89 5.22 19.12
CA LYS A 146 -7.93 6.28 20.14
C LYS A 146 -7.18 5.87 21.41
N SER A 147 -7.41 4.65 21.90
CA SER A 147 -6.76 4.15 23.12
C SER A 147 -5.24 4.03 22.97
N VAL A 148 -4.76 3.59 21.80
CA VAL A 148 -3.31 3.59 21.49
C VAL A 148 -2.74 5.00 21.53
N LEU A 149 -3.41 5.99 20.88
CA LEU A 149 -2.96 7.37 20.91
C LEU A 149 -2.95 7.97 22.32
N VAL A 150 -3.95 7.66 23.13
CA VAL A 150 -4.02 8.05 24.54
C VAL A 150 -2.83 7.49 25.32
N LEU A 151 -2.52 6.20 25.18
CA LEU A 151 -1.40 5.55 25.85
C LEU A 151 -0.05 6.12 25.40
N GLU A 152 0.09 6.47 24.13
CA GLU A 152 1.34 7.02 23.58
C GLU A 152 1.61 8.46 24.01
N LYS A 153 0.57 9.30 23.98
CA LYS A 153 0.67 10.74 24.26
C LYS A 153 0.47 11.09 25.73
N ARG A 154 0.01 10.13 26.55
CA ARG A 154 -0.36 10.33 27.96
C ARG A 154 -1.38 11.46 28.14
N ALA A 155 -2.25 11.62 27.16
CA ALA A 155 -3.27 12.66 27.10
C ALA A 155 -4.60 12.06 26.63
N ILE A 156 -5.65 12.32 27.40
CA ILE A 156 -6.99 11.76 27.21
C ILE A 156 -7.88 12.85 26.64
N PRO A 157 -8.38 12.70 25.40
CA PRO A 157 -9.19 13.73 24.77
C PRO A 157 -10.58 13.80 25.41
N PRO A 158 -11.25 14.97 25.33
CA PRO A 158 -12.58 15.14 25.89
C PRO A 158 -13.65 14.35 25.12
N ILE A 159 -14.72 14.00 25.83
CA ILE A 159 -15.98 13.55 25.24
C ILE A 159 -16.67 14.78 24.68
N ALA A 160 -16.73 14.88 23.35
CA ALA A 160 -17.30 16.05 22.68
C ALA A 160 -18.78 16.22 23.02
N ASP A 161 -19.23 17.47 23.15
CA ASP A 161 -20.65 17.82 23.36
C ASP A 161 -21.27 17.23 24.65
N LEU A 162 -20.47 16.79 25.64
CA LEU A 162 -20.98 16.46 26.97
C LEU A 162 -21.18 17.76 27.79
N ILE A 163 -22.44 18.07 28.12
CA ILE A 163 -22.84 19.28 28.85
C ILE A 163 -23.36 18.91 30.25
N THR A 164 -24.33 18.00 30.30
CA THR A 164 -24.98 17.57 31.55
C THR A 164 -24.99 16.06 31.62
N LEU A 165 -24.34 15.49 32.63
CA LEU A 165 -24.30 14.04 32.82
C LEU A 165 -25.72 13.46 32.98
N ASN A 166 -25.95 12.30 32.39
CA ASN A 166 -27.21 11.59 32.53
C ASN A 166 -27.46 11.20 34.00
N PRO A 167 -28.57 11.65 34.63
CA PRO A 167 -28.83 11.39 36.05
C PRO A 167 -29.06 9.91 36.40
N LYS A 168 -29.21 9.04 35.40
CA LYS A 168 -29.27 7.58 35.59
C LYS A 168 -27.88 6.94 35.78
N ILE A 169 -26.80 7.71 35.60
CA ILE A 169 -25.43 7.28 35.84
C ILE A 169 -25.02 7.76 37.24
N ASP A 170 -24.78 6.82 38.15
CA ASP A 170 -24.25 7.11 39.49
C ASP A 170 -22.72 7.16 39.46
N ASP A 171 -22.18 8.23 38.89
CA ASP A 171 -20.74 8.46 38.73
C ASP A 171 -19.99 8.50 40.07
N THR A 172 -20.63 9.00 41.11
CA THR A 172 -20.08 9.08 42.47
C THR A 172 -19.92 7.69 43.09
N TYR A 173 -20.95 6.85 43.07
CA TYR A 173 -20.86 5.49 43.59
C TYR A 173 -19.84 4.67 42.80
N TYR A 174 -19.89 4.74 41.46
CA TYR A 174 -19.05 3.94 40.57
C TYR A 174 -17.63 4.50 40.35
N ARG A 175 -17.30 5.69 40.87
CA ARG A 175 -16.01 6.38 40.70
C ARG A 175 -15.66 6.57 39.22
N LEU A 176 -16.55 7.21 38.48
CA LEU A 176 -16.42 7.44 37.03
C LEU A 176 -16.19 8.93 36.75
N LYS A 177 -15.15 9.27 36.00
CA LYS A 177 -14.90 10.64 35.53
C LYS A 177 -15.08 10.74 34.02
N PHE A 178 -15.89 11.69 33.56
CA PHE A 178 -16.11 11.96 32.14
C PHE A 178 -15.39 13.26 31.74
N PRO A 179 -14.29 13.20 30.97
CA PRO A 179 -13.46 14.35 30.64
C PRO A 179 -14.17 15.24 29.61
N THR A 180 -14.30 16.53 29.92
CA THR A 180 -14.76 17.59 29.00
C THR A 180 -13.62 18.48 28.49
N GLU A 181 -12.41 18.26 29.00
CA GLU A 181 -11.15 18.86 28.55
C GLU A 181 -10.05 17.79 28.41
N VAL A 182 -8.92 18.15 27.80
CA VAL A 182 -7.78 17.24 27.65
C VAL A 182 -7.20 16.93 29.04
N THR A 183 -7.28 15.68 29.45
CA THR A 183 -6.89 15.23 30.80
C THR A 183 -5.57 14.43 30.72
N PRO A 184 -4.55 14.74 31.54
CA PRO A 184 -3.31 13.95 31.57
C PRO A 184 -3.55 12.54 32.12
N TRP A 185 -2.69 11.59 31.75
CA TRP A 185 -2.77 10.24 32.29
C TRP A 185 -2.50 10.21 33.81
N PRO A 186 -3.32 9.53 34.64
CA PRO A 186 -3.34 9.75 36.09
C PRO A 186 -2.28 9.02 36.93
N SER A 187 -1.56 8.03 36.38
CA SER A 187 -0.62 7.20 37.17
C SER A 187 0.72 6.93 36.48
N ALA A 188 1.75 6.64 37.28
CA ALA A 188 3.04 6.14 36.82
C ALA A 188 3.04 4.60 36.66
N GLY A 189 4.05 4.05 35.99
CA GLY A 189 4.19 2.61 35.73
C GLY A 189 3.49 2.15 34.44
N VAL A 190 3.11 0.87 34.39
CA VAL A 190 2.37 0.30 33.26
C VAL A 190 1.00 0.96 33.17
N CYS A 191 0.72 1.53 32.01
CA CYS A 191 -0.51 2.23 31.74
C CYS A 191 -1.39 1.35 30.88
N ARG A 192 -2.51 0.93 31.47
CA ARG A 192 -3.43 0.00 30.83
C ARG A 192 -4.75 0.69 30.48
N ALA A 193 -5.22 0.43 29.27
CA ALA A 193 -6.51 0.84 28.78
C ALA A 193 -7.38 -0.37 28.43
N SER A 194 -8.69 -0.20 28.58
CA SER A 194 -9.69 -1.18 28.11
C SER A 194 -10.59 -0.55 27.06
N VAL A 195 -11.00 -1.36 26.08
CA VAL A 195 -11.84 -0.90 24.96
C VAL A 195 -13.06 -1.82 24.83
N ASN A 196 -14.25 -1.23 24.82
CA ASN A 196 -15.52 -1.92 24.61
C ASN A 196 -16.05 -1.69 23.19
N SER A 197 -16.67 -2.72 22.62
CA SER A 197 -17.47 -2.58 21.40
C SER A 197 -18.64 -3.56 21.43
N PHE A 198 -19.86 -3.04 21.36
CA PHE A 198 -21.08 -3.83 21.48
C PHE A 198 -21.92 -3.67 20.21
N GLY A 199 -22.27 -4.78 19.58
CA GLY A 199 -23.17 -4.81 18.44
C GLY A 199 -24.61 -4.79 18.92
N PHE A 200 -25.50 -4.09 18.19
CA PHE A 200 -26.91 -3.98 18.57
C PHE A 200 -27.61 -5.34 18.70
N GLY A 201 -27.13 -6.41 18.06
CA GLY A 201 -27.67 -7.76 18.21
C GLY A 201 -27.24 -8.49 19.49
N GLY A 202 -26.54 -7.81 20.41
CA GLY A 202 -26.07 -8.37 21.67
C GLY A 202 -24.76 -9.16 21.55
N THR A 203 -23.91 -8.85 20.57
CA THR A 203 -22.54 -9.40 20.47
C THR A 203 -21.57 -8.40 21.07
N ASN A 204 -20.80 -8.82 22.08
CA ASN A 204 -19.90 -7.93 22.80
C ASN A 204 -18.43 -8.28 22.58
N ALA A 205 -17.57 -7.28 22.54
CA ALA A 205 -16.12 -7.43 22.49
C ALA A 205 -15.43 -6.52 23.52
N HIS A 206 -14.37 -7.04 24.15
CA HIS A 206 -13.53 -6.32 25.10
C HIS A 206 -12.05 -6.55 24.77
N ILE A 207 -11.24 -5.48 24.79
CA ILE A 207 -9.80 -5.53 24.50
C ILE A 207 -9.04 -4.83 25.61
N ILE A 208 -7.92 -5.41 26.03
CA ILE A 208 -7.01 -4.86 27.05
C ILE A 208 -5.68 -4.49 26.37
N LEU A 209 -5.24 -3.24 26.56
CA LEU A 209 -4.03 -2.66 25.96
C LEU A 209 -3.10 -2.15 27.05
N ASP A 210 -1.81 -2.47 26.97
CA ASP A 210 -0.74 -1.81 27.73
C ASP A 210 0.01 -0.82 26.85
N ASP A 211 0.52 0.26 27.44
CA ASP A 211 1.50 1.11 26.79
C ASP A 211 2.82 0.35 26.55
N ALA A 212 3.51 0.67 25.46
CA ALA A 212 4.70 -0.06 25.06
C ALA A 212 5.89 0.15 26.03
N LYS A 213 6.14 1.39 26.47
CA LYS A 213 7.25 1.72 27.39
C LYS A 213 7.12 0.98 28.71
N GLY A 214 5.96 1.08 29.36
CA GLY A 214 5.67 0.42 30.63
C GLY A 214 5.77 -1.10 30.52
N PHE A 215 5.15 -1.68 29.49
CA PHE A 215 5.18 -3.14 29.27
C PHE A 215 6.61 -3.66 29.05
N LEU A 216 7.39 -3.01 28.18
CA LEU A 216 8.76 -3.44 27.87
C LEU A 216 9.67 -3.33 29.10
N ALA A 217 9.51 -2.27 29.90
CA ALA A 217 10.24 -2.11 31.16
C ALA A 217 9.88 -3.21 32.18
N GLU A 218 8.59 -3.54 32.34
CA GLU A 218 8.12 -4.61 33.23
C GLU A 218 8.71 -5.98 32.82
N LYS A 219 8.84 -6.23 31.51
CA LYS A 219 9.38 -7.49 30.96
C LYS A 219 10.89 -7.49 30.74
N ALA A 220 11.58 -6.41 31.07
CA ALA A 220 13.01 -6.23 30.81
C ALA A 220 13.39 -6.52 29.34
N LEU A 221 12.56 -6.07 28.40
CA LEU A 221 12.77 -6.23 26.96
C LEU A 221 13.30 -4.91 26.37
N ASP A 222 14.34 -5.01 25.53
CA ASP A 222 14.91 -3.89 24.79
C ASP A 222 14.33 -3.86 23.37
N ALA A 223 13.46 -2.90 23.08
CA ALA A 223 12.80 -2.76 21.78
C ALA A 223 12.35 -1.31 21.50
N ASN A 224 12.23 -0.96 20.22
CA ASN A 224 11.71 0.34 19.80
C ASN A 224 10.22 0.50 20.16
N HIS A 225 9.87 1.66 20.73
CA HIS A 225 8.49 2.04 21.02
C HIS A 225 8.21 3.51 20.67
N SER A 226 6.93 3.89 20.67
CA SER A 226 6.48 5.28 20.43
C SER A 226 5.86 5.96 21.65
N THR A 227 5.79 5.28 22.79
CA THR A 227 5.28 5.85 24.05
C THR A 227 6.26 6.85 24.65
N ASP A 228 5.81 8.08 24.94
CA ASP A 228 6.53 9.05 25.77
C ASP A 228 8.02 9.19 25.39
N MET A 229 8.26 9.38 24.09
CA MET A 229 9.61 9.46 23.53
C MET A 229 10.29 10.75 23.96
N GLU A 230 11.30 10.64 24.83
CA GLU A 230 12.17 11.75 25.21
C GLU A 230 13.06 12.22 24.05
N GLU A 231 13.43 13.50 24.06
CA GLU A 231 14.41 14.03 23.11
C GLU A 231 15.79 13.45 23.39
N LEU A 232 16.40 12.85 22.37
CA LEU A 232 17.83 12.51 22.41
C LEU A 232 18.61 13.82 22.44
N LYS A 233 19.16 14.17 23.61
CA LYS A 233 20.08 15.30 23.81
C LYS A 233 21.50 14.97 23.32
N GLU A 234 21.63 14.27 22.20
CA GLU A 234 22.94 14.13 21.56
C GLU A 234 23.20 15.36 20.71
N ASP A 235 24.37 15.96 20.92
CA ASP A 235 24.87 17.11 20.18
C ASP A 235 25.28 16.65 18.77
N LEU A 236 24.28 16.34 17.94
CA LEU A 236 24.47 16.00 16.53
C LEU A 236 24.90 17.27 15.80
N THR A 237 26.21 17.49 15.77
CA THR A 237 26.89 18.50 14.95
C THR A 237 26.29 18.55 13.54
N SER A 238 26.06 19.74 13.00
CA SER A 238 25.82 20.05 11.56
C SER A 238 25.97 18.87 10.59
N GLN A 239 24.88 18.19 10.24
CA GLN A 239 24.89 17.00 9.38
C GLN A 239 23.84 17.12 8.27
N SER A 240 24.20 16.59 7.10
CA SER A 240 23.29 16.46 5.96
C SER A 240 22.72 15.05 5.89
N TYR A 241 21.41 14.97 5.66
CA TYR A 241 20.63 13.73 5.63
C TYR A 241 20.04 13.51 4.25
N LEU A 242 20.15 12.28 3.76
CA LEU A 242 19.47 11.84 2.54
C LEU A 242 18.01 11.48 2.86
N ILE A 243 17.06 12.22 2.30
CA ILE A 243 15.63 11.93 2.40
C ILE A 243 15.16 11.33 1.08
N VAL A 244 14.78 10.05 1.10
CA VAL A 244 14.28 9.34 -0.08
C VAL A 244 12.76 9.40 -0.19
N LEU A 245 12.25 9.53 -1.41
CA LEU A 245 10.84 9.65 -1.72
C LEU A 245 10.47 8.66 -2.83
N SER A 246 9.32 8.02 -2.71
CA SER A 246 8.78 7.23 -3.81
C SER A 246 7.25 7.30 -3.90
N ALA A 247 6.73 7.19 -5.12
CA ALA A 247 5.30 7.29 -5.44
C ALA A 247 4.90 6.34 -6.59
N ALA A 248 3.60 6.07 -6.70
CA ALA A 248 3.04 5.23 -7.77
C ALA A 248 2.99 5.96 -9.13
N ASP A 249 2.90 7.29 -9.12
CA ASP A 249 2.91 8.15 -10.31
C ASP A 249 3.97 9.26 -10.20
N ARG A 250 4.35 9.84 -11.35
CA ARG A 250 5.40 10.87 -11.45
C ARG A 250 5.13 12.09 -10.56
N ASN A 251 3.88 12.55 -10.52
CA ASN A 251 3.51 13.75 -9.76
C ASN A 251 3.34 13.46 -8.27
N GLY A 252 3.22 12.19 -7.88
CA GLY A 252 3.07 11.77 -6.48
C GLY A 252 4.29 12.09 -5.62
N VAL A 253 5.48 12.16 -6.21
CA VAL A 253 6.69 12.61 -5.50
C VAL A 253 6.53 14.05 -5.01
N GLN A 254 6.05 14.95 -5.89
CA GLN A 254 5.84 16.35 -5.54
C GLN A 254 4.77 16.49 -4.45
N ARG A 255 3.64 15.78 -4.61
CA ARG A 255 2.57 15.76 -3.60
C ARG A 255 3.09 15.26 -2.24
N LEU A 256 3.97 14.25 -2.24
CA LEU A 256 4.56 13.72 -1.01
C LEU A 256 5.52 14.73 -0.36
N SER A 257 6.34 15.42 -1.17
CA SER A 257 7.21 16.52 -0.72
C SER A 257 6.40 17.61 -0.01
N GLU A 258 5.34 18.10 -0.66
CA GLU A 258 4.43 19.11 -0.11
C GLU A 258 3.76 18.64 1.18
N SER A 259 3.34 17.37 1.23
CA SER A 259 2.74 16.78 2.44
C SER A 259 3.71 16.74 3.61
N TYR A 260 4.98 16.40 3.38
CA TYR A 260 6.01 16.43 4.42
C TYR A 260 6.40 17.86 4.83
N ASN A 261 6.56 18.77 3.88
CA ASN A 261 6.84 20.19 4.18
C ASN A 261 5.73 20.78 5.06
N LYS A 262 4.45 20.53 4.71
CA LYS A 262 3.31 20.95 5.53
C LYS A 262 3.32 20.31 6.92
N PHE A 263 3.53 19.00 6.99
CA PHE A 263 3.53 18.25 8.25
C PHE A 263 4.59 18.76 9.24
N PHE A 264 5.79 19.07 8.76
CA PHE A 264 6.87 19.59 9.60
C PHE A 264 6.77 21.10 9.85
N ALA A 265 6.10 21.87 8.99
CA ALA A 265 5.79 23.28 9.25
C ALA A 265 4.78 23.44 10.40
N GLU A 266 3.77 22.58 10.49
CA GLU A 266 2.76 22.58 11.57
C GLU A 266 3.30 22.01 12.90
N ARG A 267 4.47 21.35 12.84
CA ARG A 267 5.14 20.72 13.99
C ARG A 267 6.60 21.15 14.02
N PRO A 268 6.87 22.46 14.24
CA PRO A 268 8.22 23.01 14.16
C PRO A 268 9.16 22.21 15.07
N LEU A 269 10.22 21.73 14.44
CA LEU A 269 11.12 20.72 14.98
C LEU A 269 12.02 21.34 16.04
N GLN A 270 11.84 20.96 17.31
CA GLN A 270 12.79 21.29 18.39
C GLN A 270 13.93 20.26 18.50
N ASN A 271 13.85 19.15 17.76
CA ASN A 271 14.68 17.97 17.95
C ASN A 271 15.66 17.74 16.77
N SER A 272 16.96 17.74 17.06
CA SER A 272 18.05 17.49 16.09
C SER A 272 18.02 16.09 15.46
N ASP A 273 17.35 15.13 16.10
CA ASP A 273 17.32 13.73 15.71
C ASP A 273 16.28 13.38 14.63
N ILE A 274 15.34 14.28 14.38
CA ILE A 274 14.19 13.99 13.53
C ILE A 274 14.55 13.68 12.08
N TYR A 275 15.56 14.37 11.52
CA TYR A 275 16.02 14.14 10.16
C TYR A 275 16.68 12.76 10.01
N ARG A 276 17.40 12.31 11.05
CA ARG A 276 17.94 10.95 11.12
C ARG A 276 16.82 9.92 11.14
N ARG A 277 15.80 10.10 12.00
CA ARG A 277 14.64 9.20 12.09
C ARG A 277 13.79 9.20 10.82
N LEU A 278 13.65 10.35 10.17
CA LEU A 278 12.94 10.48 8.89
C LEU A 278 13.67 9.73 7.79
N SER A 279 14.97 9.99 7.60
CA SER A 279 15.82 9.27 6.65
C SER A 279 15.75 7.76 6.86
N TYR A 280 15.90 7.30 8.11
CA TYR A 280 15.78 5.90 8.50
C TYR A 280 14.39 5.32 8.16
N THR A 281 13.31 6.02 8.53
CA THR A 281 11.94 5.55 8.31
C THR A 281 11.60 5.42 6.84
N LEU A 282 11.94 6.42 6.02
CA LEU A 282 11.62 6.41 4.60
C LEU A 282 12.42 5.37 3.82
N ASN A 283 13.64 5.03 4.29
CA ASN A 283 14.47 4.07 3.61
C ASN A 283 14.20 2.60 4.02
N ASN A 284 13.88 2.33 5.29
CA ASN A 284 13.67 0.96 5.78
C ASN A 284 12.20 0.55 5.90
N HIS A 285 11.34 1.50 6.26
CA HIS A 285 10.00 1.22 6.79
C HIS A 285 8.89 1.84 5.94
N ARG A 286 9.22 2.22 4.70
CA ARG A 286 8.26 2.64 3.67
C ARG A 286 8.44 1.77 2.44
N THR A 287 7.32 1.43 1.82
CA THR A 287 7.31 0.71 0.54
C THR A 287 8.00 1.55 -0.52
N SER A 288 9.00 0.96 -1.20
CA SER A 288 9.64 1.56 -2.37
C SER A 288 8.76 1.42 -3.60
N LEU A 289 8.24 2.53 -4.11
CA LEU A 289 7.37 2.61 -5.29
C LEU A 289 8.15 2.96 -6.58
N PRO A 290 7.55 2.78 -7.78
CA PRO A 290 8.26 2.90 -9.05
C PRO A 290 8.82 4.29 -9.35
N TRP A 291 8.14 5.37 -8.99
CA TRP A 291 8.67 6.72 -9.20
C TRP A 291 9.46 7.15 -7.98
N LYS A 292 10.76 7.37 -8.13
CA LYS A 292 11.70 7.68 -7.05
C LYS A 292 12.29 9.07 -7.20
N SER A 293 12.61 9.67 -6.06
CA SER A 293 13.36 10.92 -5.93
C SER A 293 14.06 10.95 -4.58
N TYR A 294 14.93 11.93 -4.38
CA TYR A 294 15.54 12.24 -3.11
C TYR A 294 15.66 13.75 -2.92
N SER A 295 15.88 14.15 -1.68
CA SER A 295 16.29 15.50 -1.29
C SER A 295 17.34 15.41 -0.18
N ILE A 296 18.20 16.42 -0.07
CA ILE A 296 19.18 16.53 1.00
C ILE A 296 18.70 17.62 1.97
N VAL A 297 18.67 17.28 3.26
CA VAL A 297 18.27 18.21 4.32
C VAL A 297 19.43 18.39 5.29
N ASN A 298 19.76 19.64 5.64
CA ASN A 298 20.82 19.93 6.59
C ASN A 298 20.25 20.24 7.98
N SER A 299 20.85 19.70 9.04
CA SER A 299 20.41 19.98 10.41
C SER A 299 20.56 21.44 10.86
N LYS A 300 21.36 22.24 10.15
CA LYS A 300 21.49 23.68 10.39
C LYS A 300 20.36 24.51 9.78
N ASP A 301 19.58 23.95 8.86
CA ASP A 301 18.53 24.71 8.19
C ASP A 301 17.46 25.11 9.21
N SER A 302 17.15 26.40 9.26
CA SER A 302 16.18 26.96 10.20
C SER A 302 14.75 26.52 9.91
N LEU A 303 14.48 26.05 8.70
CA LEU A 303 13.19 25.54 8.25
C LEU A 303 13.39 24.26 7.46
N PHE A 304 12.60 23.24 7.79
CA PHE A 304 12.54 22.01 7.00
C PHE A 304 11.91 22.29 5.63
N SER A 305 12.60 21.93 4.56
CA SER A 305 12.08 21.93 3.20
C SER A 305 12.75 20.85 2.38
N LEU A 306 11.94 19.99 1.77
CA LEU A 306 12.42 19.03 0.79
C LEU A 306 12.59 19.65 -0.61
N ASP A 307 11.91 20.76 -0.89
CA ASP A 307 11.82 21.32 -2.24
C ASP A 307 13.13 21.99 -2.71
N ASN A 308 13.95 22.46 -1.77
CA ASN A 308 15.20 23.17 -2.07
C ASN A 308 16.17 22.32 -2.90
N GLU A 309 16.20 21.01 -2.66
CA GLU A 309 17.10 20.08 -3.31
C GLU A 309 16.38 18.84 -3.89
N LEU A 310 15.07 18.94 -4.12
CA LEU A 310 14.29 17.81 -4.62
C LEU A 310 14.76 17.42 -6.02
N SER A 311 15.22 16.17 -6.16
CA SER A 311 15.66 15.63 -7.44
C SER A 311 14.48 15.43 -8.40
N ALA A 312 14.73 15.47 -9.71
CA ALA A 312 13.68 15.22 -10.70
C ALA A 312 13.16 13.77 -10.60
N PRO A 313 11.84 13.53 -10.47
CA PRO A 313 11.29 12.18 -10.35
C PRO A 313 11.70 11.27 -11.50
N GLN A 314 12.29 10.12 -11.18
CA GLN A 314 12.69 9.09 -12.14
C GLN A 314 11.84 7.85 -11.94
N ARG A 315 11.41 7.22 -13.04
CA ARG A 315 10.77 5.90 -12.94
C ARG A 315 11.87 4.84 -12.87
N SER A 316 11.94 4.14 -11.74
CA SER A 316 12.73 2.93 -11.59
C SER A 316 12.31 1.92 -12.65
N ALA A 317 13.25 1.53 -13.50
CA ALA A 317 13.07 0.44 -14.46
C ALA A 317 13.42 -0.94 -13.84
N GLY A 318 13.62 -0.98 -12.52
CA GLY A 318 14.12 -2.15 -11.77
C GLY A 318 15.64 -2.36 -11.94
N PRO A 319 16.29 -3.14 -11.06
CA PRO A 319 17.74 -3.33 -11.04
C PRO A 319 18.33 -4.02 -12.30
N LYS A 320 17.49 -4.47 -13.24
CA LYS A 320 17.93 -5.12 -14.49
C LYS A 320 18.19 -4.16 -15.66
N SER A 321 17.90 -2.87 -15.51
CA SER A 321 18.06 -1.89 -16.60
C SER A 321 19.37 -1.13 -16.59
N LEU A 322 20.13 -1.11 -15.48
CA LEU A 322 21.37 -0.35 -15.33
C LEU A 322 22.40 -1.17 -14.53
N THR A 323 23.66 -1.03 -14.88
CA THR A 323 24.81 -1.64 -14.18
C THR A 323 25.47 -0.58 -13.30
N LEU A 324 25.36 -0.72 -11.98
CA LEU A 324 26.07 0.16 -11.05
C LEU A 324 27.57 -0.11 -11.12
N THR A 325 28.34 0.91 -11.49
CA THR A 325 29.77 0.83 -11.73
C THR A 325 30.50 1.83 -10.85
N PHE A 326 31.49 1.37 -10.09
CA PHE A 326 32.36 2.30 -9.36
C PHE A 326 33.58 2.63 -10.19
N VAL A 327 33.87 3.93 -10.28
CA VAL A 327 35.00 4.45 -11.04
C VAL A 327 35.97 5.16 -10.10
N PHE A 328 37.20 4.70 -10.08
CA PHE A 328 38.25 5.19 -9.19
C PHE A 328 39.18 6.15 -9.92
N THR A 329 39.44 7.31 -9.33
CA THR A 329 40.29 8.34 -9.94
C THR A 329 41.76 8.15 -9.62
N GLY A 330 42.59 8.46 -10.61
CA GLY A 330 44.04 8.49 -10.47
C GLY A 330 44.60 9.85 -10.07
N GLN A 331 45.92 9.96 -10.24
CA GLN A 331 46.72 11.16 -9.95
C GLN A 331 46.18 12.42 -10.65
N GLY A 332 46.18 13.53 -9.92
CA GLY A 332 45.68 14.85 -10.36
C GLY A 332 44.23 15.13 -9.96
N ALA A 333 43.53 14.14 -9.40
CA ALA A 333 42.19 14.30 -8.86
C ALA A 333 42.17 14.87 -7.44
N GLN A 334 43.29 14.86 -6.72
CA GLN A 334 43.40 15.35 -5.35
C GLN A 334 43.26 16.88 -5.22
N TRP A 335 42.82 17.34 -4.05
CA TRP A 335 42.82 18.76 -3.69
C TRP A 335 43.11 18.94 -2.19
N PRO A 336 43.54 20.13 -1.74
CA PRO A 336 43.76 20.40 -0.32
C PRO A 336 42.49 20.13 0.49
N ARG A 337 42.63 19.50 1.66
CA ARG A 337 41.52 19.16 2.58
C ARG A 337 40.47 18.19 2.03
N MET A 338 40.79 17.45 0.96
CA MET A 338 39.87 16.46 0.38
C MET A 338 39.38 15.44 1.45
N GLY A 339 38.07 15.44 1.71
CA GLY A 339 37.42 14.49 2.61
C GLY A 339 37.71 14.70 4.11
N VAL A 340 38.29 15.84 4.50
CA VAL A 340 38.68 16.08 5.91
C VAL A 340 37.48 16.04 6.86
N GLU A 341 36.29 16.43 6.39
CA GLU A 341 35.06 16.45 7.19
C GLU A 341 34.53 15.05 7.53
N LEU A 342 35.08 14.02 6.88
CA LEU A 342 34.73 12.61 7.09
C LEU A 342 35.68 11.91 8.05
N ILE A 343 36.77 12.58 8.45
CA ILE A 343 37.79 12.03 9.33
C ILE A 343 37.45 12.42 10.77
N GLN A 344 37.32 11.42 11.65
CA GLN A 344 37.01 11.65 13.06
C GLN A 344 38.16 12.33 13.84
N TYR A 345 39.42 12.07 13.44
CA TYR A 345 40.64 12.61 14.06
C TYR A 345 41.64 13.12 13.00
N PRO A 346 41.36 14.27 12.34
CA PRO A 346 42.24 14.79 11.30
C PRO A 346 43.57 15.30 11.89
N SER A 347 44.69 15.04 11.21
CA SER A 347 46.00 15.56 11.60
C SER A 347 46.17 17.04 11.23
N SER A 348 47.06 17.76 11.93
CA SER A 348 47.29 19.20 11.72
C SER A 348 47.82 19.55 10.32
N SER A 349 48.49 18.63 9.64
CA SER A 349 48.95 18.80 8.26
C SER A 349 47.82 18.75 7.24
N ILE A 350 46.76 17.96 7.49
CA ILE A 350 45.57 17.87 6.63
C ILE A 350 44.70 19.13 6.76
N GLN A 351 44.81 19.87 7.87
CA GLN A 351 43.99 21.06 8.16
C GLN A 351 44.49 22.37 7.53
N ARG A 352 45.70 22.42 6.94
CA ARG A 352 46.27 23.66 6.37
C ARG A 352 45.49 24.12 5.12
N GLU A 353 45.16 25.41 5.03
CA GLU A 353 44.53 26.03 3.86
C GLU A 353 45.55 26.65 2.88
N GLY A 354 45.17 26.81 1.60
CA GLY A 354 45.88 27.69 0.67
C GLY A 354 47.11 27.13 -0.05
N SER A 355 47.89 28.04 -0.64
CA SER A 355 49.00 27.84 -1.59
C SER A 355 50.24 27.11 -1.04
N GLU A 356 50.21 26.68 0.22
CA GLU A 356 51.31 25.95 0.90
C GLU A 356 51.05 24.43 1.00
N SER A 357 49.99 23.91 0.38
CA SER A 357 49.67 22.49 0.41
C SER A 357 50.59 21.65 -0.48
N ARG A 358 51.16 20.58 0.09
CA ARG A 358 52.02 19.59 -0.59
C ARG A 358 51.23 18.47 -1.29
N VAL A 359 49.90 18.58 -1.38
CA VAL A 359 49.04 17.48 -1.84
C VAL A 359 49.28 17.07 -3.30
N ASP A 360 49.91 17.93 -4.12
CA ASP A 360 50.24 17.64 -5.51
C ASP A 360 51.60 16.92 -5.69
N GLU A 361 52.41 16.82 -4.63
CA GLU A 361 53.69 16.09 -4.66
C GLU A 361 53.42 14.57 -4.74
N PRO A 362 54.08 13.81 -5.65
CA PRO A 362 53.83 12.37 -5.85
C PRO A 362 53.87 11.51 -4.58
N GLU A 363 54.82 11.78 -3.68
CA GLU A 363 54.98 11.09 -2.39
C GLU A 363 53.85 11.35 -1.39
N ILE A 364 52.98 12.34 -1.65
CA ILE A 364 51.81 12.67 -0.82
C ILE A 364 50.51 12.34 -1.56
N SER A 365 50.40 12.71 -2.84
CA SER A 365 49.17 12.68 -3.62
C SER A 365 48.56 11.29 -3.73
N GLN A 366 49.36 10.28 -4.09
CA GLN A 366 48.91 8.90 -4.23
C GLN A 366 48.63 8.24 -2.86
N PRO A 367 49.55 8.32 -1.87
CA PRO A 367 49.28 7.76 -0.54
C PRO A 367 48.23 8.50 0.28
N VAL A 368 47.75 9.68 -0.10
CA VAL A 368 46.54 10.30 0.50
C VAL A 368 45.28 9.90 -0.25
N SER A 369 45.32 9.86 -1.58
CA SER A 369 44.14 9.57 -2.41
C SER A 369 43.67 8.12 -2.30
N CYS A 370 44.59 7.15 -2.25
CA CYS A 370 44.23 5.73 -2.18
C CYS A 370 43.54 5.35 -0.87
N PRO A 371 44.07 5.65 0.34
CA PRO A 371 43.36 5.36 1.59
C PRO A 371 42.00 6.04 1.68
N LEU A 372 41.85 7.26 1.17
CA LEU A 372 40.54 7.93 1.15
C LEU A 372 39.54 7.17 0.27
N GLN A 373 39.95 6.75 -0.94
CA GLN A 373 39.08 5.97 -1.83
C GLN A 373 38.72 4.60 -1.22
N ILE A 374 39.64 3.95 -0.50
CA ILE A 374 39.38 2.72 0.27
C ILE A 374 38.34 2.97 1.37
N ALA A 375 38.50 4.04 2.14
CA ALA A 375 37.55 4.41 3.20
C ALA A 375 36.15 4.70 2.63
N LEU A 376 36.07 5.35 1.46
CA LEU A 376 34.81 5.59 0.77
C LEU A 376 34.17 4.28 0.28
N VAL A 377 34.95 3.31 -0.21
CA VAL A 377 34.41 1.98 -0.56
C VAL A 377 33.74 1.33 0.65
N ASP A 378 34.40 1.36 1.81
CA ASP A 378 33.83 0.76 3.02
C ASP A 378 32.61 1.53 3.53
N LEU A 379 32.58 2.85 3.34
CA LEU A 379 31.42 3.68 3.64
C LEU A 379 30.22 3.35 2.75
N LEU A 380 30.46 3.22 1.44
CA LEU A 380 29.44 2.88 0.45
C LEU A 380 28.91 1.44 0.67
N ASP A 381 29.78 0.51 1.07
CA ASP A 381 29.37 -0.86 1.43
C ASP A 381 28.45 -0.89 2.66
N ARG A 382 28.68 -0.04 3.67
CA ARG A 382 27.81 0.09 4.86
C ARG A 382 26.40 0.56 4.49
N ILE A 383 26.28 1.51 3.57
CA ILE A 383 24.97 1.90 3.01
C ILE A 383 24.50 0.96 1.90
N LYS A 384 24.98 -0.29 1.87
CA LYS A 384 24.65 -1.36 0.90
C LYS A 384 24.73 -0.96 -0.58
N LEU A 385 25.44 0.13 -0.90
CA LEU A 385 25.65 0.57 -2.27
C LEU A 385 26.88 -0.16 -2.82
N ARG A 386 26.65 -1.27 -3.53
CA ARG A 386 27.70 -2.16 -4.03
C ARG A 386 27.76 -2.13 -5.56
N PRO A 387 28.95 -1.97 -6.16
CA PRO A 387 29.07 -2.01 -7.61
C PRO A 387 28.87 -3.44 -8.14
N ALA A 388 28.27 -3.53 -9.32
CA ALA A 388 28.27 -4.75 -10.12
C ALA A 388 29.57 -4.91 -10.93
N ILE A 389 30.33 -3.82 -11.13
CA ILE A 389 31.62 -3.80 -11.82
C ILE A 389 32.46 -2.60 -11.37
N VAL A 390 33.78 -2.74 -11.37
CA VAL A 390 34.70 -1.64 -10.99
C VAL A 390 35.69 -1.32 -12.10
N LEU A 391 36.03 -0.03 -12.20
CA LEU A 391 36.99 0.53 -13.15
C LEU A 391 38.00 1.41 -12.42
N GLY A 392 39.29 1.20 -12.70
CA GLY A 392 40.36 2.11 -12.32
C GLY A 392 40.71 3.10 -13.43
N HIS A 393 41.25 4.25 -13.06
CA HIS A 393 42.00 5.12 -13.96
C HIS A 393 43.38 5.36 -13.34
N SER A 394 44.46 4.87 -13.96
CA SER A 394 45.82 5.07 -13.46
C SER A 394 45.95 4.56 -12.01
N SER A 395 46.45 5.38 -11.08
CA SER A 395 46.54 5.04 -9.65
C SER A 395 45.21 4.73 -8.96
N GLY A 396 44.07 5.07 -9.56
CA GLY A 396 42.75 4.64 -9.09
C GLY A 396 42.57 3.12 -9.15
N GLU A 397 43.30 2.40 -10.00
CA GLU A 397 43.23 0.94 -10.12
C GLU A 397 43.60 0.22 -8.81
N VAL A 398 44.45 0.83 -7.98
CA VAL A 398 44.81 0.31 -6.65
C VAL A 398 43.58 0.24 -5.73
N ALA A 399 42.77 1.29 -5.71
CA ALA A 399 41.53 1.32 -4.92
C ALA A 399 40.43 0.45 -5.54
N ALA A 400 40.39 0.33 -6.87
CA ALA A 400 39.50 -0.60 -7.57
C ALA A 400 39.79 -2.07 -7.20
N ALA A 401 41.08 -2.45 -7.12
CA ALA A 401 41.51 -3.78 -6.68
C ALA A 401 41.12 -4.07 -5.22
N TYR A 402 41.16 -3.07 -4.33
CA TYR A 402 40.63 -3.18 -2.97
C TYR A 402 39.11 -3.38 -2.95
N CYS A 403 38.37 -2.62 -3.77
CA CYS A 403 36.92 -2.72 -3.88
C CYS A 403 36.49 -4.10 -4.38
N LYS A 404 37.20 -4.65 -5.38
CA LYS A 404 37.07 -6.04 -5.84
C LYS A 404 37.33 -7.07 -4.73
N GLY A 405 38.12 -6.69 -3.73
CA GLY A 405 38.60 -7.55 -2.67
C GLY A 405 39.80 -8.42 -3.06
N ALA A 406 40.49 -8.09 -4.15
CA ALA A 406 41.70 -8.82 -4.58
C ALA A 406 42.91 -8.50 -3.69
N ILE A 407 42.96 -7.30 -3.11
CA ILE A 407 44.06 -6.83 -2.25
C ILE A 407 43.54 -6.22 -0.95
N SER A 408 44.28 -6.39 0.14
CA SER A 408 43.99 -5.81 1.46
C SER A 408 44.22 -4.30 1.49
N HIS A 409 43.60 -3.60 2.45
CA HIS A 409 43.82 -2.17 2.65
C HIS A 409 45.30 -1.85 2.86
N LEU A 410 46.03 -2.68 3.63
CA LEU A 410 47.46 -2.49 3.88
C LEU A 410 48.29 -2.64 2.59
N SER A 411 47.97 -3.62 1.74
CA SER A 411 48.67 -3.82 0.47
C SER A 411 48.40 -2.67 -0.52
N ALA A 412 47.15 -2.22 -0.61
CA ALA A 412 46.77 -1.07 -1.42
C ALA A 412 47.51 0.22 -0.97
N ILE A 413 47.60 0.46 0.34
CA ILE A 413 48.34 1.60 0.90
C ILE A 413 49.84 1.49 0.58
N LYS A 414 50.45 0.30 0.73
CA LYS A 414 51.86 0.07 0.36
C LYS A 414 52.11 0.36 -1.11
N ILE A 415 51.28 -0.18 -2.01
CA ILE A 415 51.40 0.08 -3.45
C ILE A 415 51.33 1.58 -3.73
N ALA A 416 50.31 2.28 -3.22
CA ALA A 416 50.16 3.72 -3.42
C ALA A 416 51.33 4.54 -2.84
N TYR A 417 51.83 4.16 -1.67
CA TYR A 417 52.96 4.83 -1.02
C TYR A 417 54.25 4.69 -1.82
N TYR A 418 54.65 3.45 -2.17
CA TYR A 418 55.88 3.22 -2.92
C TYR A 418 55.78 3.71 -4.37
N ARG A 419 54.61 3.60 -5.00
CA ARG A 419 54.37 4.19 -6.32
C ARG A 419 54.51 5.72 -6.30
N GLY A 420 54.04 6.38 -5.24
CA GLY A 420 54.28 7.80 -4.99
C GLY A 420 55.76 8.15 -4.86
N LEU A 421 56.52 7.39 -4.07
CA LEU A 421 57.98 7.54 -3.95
C LEU A 421 58.71 7.30 -5.28
N GLY A 422 58.26 6.33 -6.08
CA GLY A 422 58.76 6.08 -7.42
C GLY A 422 58.52 7.28 -8.35
N GLY A 423 57.34 7.90 -8.27
CA GLY A 423 57.04 9.15 -8.96
C GLY A 423 57.95 10.31 -8.53
N THR A 424 58.23 10.44 -7.23
CA THR A 424 59.21 11.42 -6.73
C THR A 424 60.61 11.12 -7.27
N ALA A 425 61.04 9.86 -7.28
CA ALA A 425 62.34 9.48 -7.81
C ALA A 425 62.45 9.81 -9.31
N ALA A 426 61.41 9.52 -10.09
CA ALA A 426 61.35 9.87 -11.52
C ALA A 426 61.32 11.40 -11.75
N SER A 427 60.75 12.19 -10.84
CA SER A 427 60.78 13.66 -10.94
C SER A 427 62.16 14.27 -10.71
N ARG A 428 63.15 13.49 -10.26
CA ARG A 428 64.56 13.91 -10.12
C ARG A 428 65.40 13.65 -11.36
N ASP A 429 64.79 13.19 -12.46
CA ASP A 429 65.44 13.05 -13.75
C ASP A 429 66.05 14.41 -14.19
N PRO A 430 67.30 14.45 -14.71
CA PRO A 430 67.90 15.67 -15.22
C PRO A 430 67.11 16.37 -16.33
N ILE A 431 66.28 15.62 -17.08
CA ILE A 431 65.40 16.16 -18.12
C ILE A 431 64.01 16.34 -17.51
N GLU A 432 63.53 17.59 -17.49
CA GLU A 432 62.20 17.92 -17.00
C GLU A 432 61.12 17.29 -17.89
N ARG A 433 60.31 16.40 -17.31
CA ARG A 433 59.21 15.71 -17.97
C ARG A 433 57.90 15.91 -17.25
N SER A 434 56.80 15.99 -18.00
CA SER A 434 55.47 16.19 -17.46
C SER A 434 54.39 15.55 -18.33
N MET A 435 53.13 15.95 -18.10
CA MET A 435 51.98 15.45 -18.85
C MET A 435 51.11 16.62 -19.31
N MET A 436 50.47 16.48 -20.48
CA MET A 436 49.55 17.47 -21.03
C MET A 436 48.24 16.82 -21.47
N SER A 437 47.11 17.34 -20.99
CA SER A 437 45.79 16.98 -21.50
C SER A 437 45.47 17.83 -22.73
N ALA A 438 45.16 17.18 -23.85
CA ALA A 438 44.82 17.83 -25.12
C ALA A 438 43.47 17.35 -25.67
N ARG A 439 42.70 18.25 -26.28
CA ARG A 439 41.43 17.93 -26.95
C ARG A 439 41.69 17.35 -28.34
N LEU A 440 42.24 16.15 -28.38
CA LEU A 440 42.58 15.41 -29.59
C LEU A 440 42.01 14.00 -29.52
N SER A 441 41.73 13.40 -30.68
CA SER A 441 41.58 11.95 -30.76
C SER A 441 42.95 11.27 -30.61
N LYS A 442 42.97 9.95 -30.37
CA LYS A 442 44.23 9.18 -30.34
C LYS A 442 45.02 9.34 -31.64
N ALA A 443 44.33 9.29 -32.78
CA ALA A 443 44.96 9.41 -34.09
C ALA A 443 45.55 10.81 -34.31
N ASP A 444 44.80 11.86 -33.98
CA ASP A 444 45.26 13.24 -34.15
C ASP A 444 46.41 13.59 -33.21
N ALA A 445 46.40 13.02 -32.00
CA ALA A 445 47.52 13.17 -31.07
C ALA A 445 48.78 12.52 -31.64
N ILE A 446 48.69 11.29 -32.15
CA ILE A 446 49.83 10.62 -32.78
C ILE A 446 50.34 11.44 -33.98
N ALA A 447 49.44 11.94 -34.84
CA ALA A 447 49.83 12.76 -35.99
C ALA A 447 50.50 14.09 -35.58
N ALA A 448 49.95 14.81 -34.60
CA ALA A 448 50.52 16.07 -34.12
C ALA A 448 51.88 15.87 -33.42
N LEU A 449 52.08 14.71 -32.80
CA LEU A 449 53.35 14.34 -32.18
C LEU A 449 54.41 14.03 -33.24
N GLN A 450 54.03 13.33 -34.31
CA GLN A 450 54.91 13.06 -35.46
C GLN A 450 55.39 14.33 -36.17
N GLU A 451 54.62 15.43 -36.13
CA GLU A 451 55.00 16.74 -36.68
C GLU A 451 56.18 17.40 -35.90
N ILE A 452 56.48 16.95 -34.68
CA ILE A 452 57.44 17.59 -33.76
C ILE A 452 58.72 16.76 -33.59
N SER A 453 58.66 15.44 -33.76
CA SER A 453 59.80 14.54 -33.57
C SER A 453 60.89 14.74 -34.62
N ILE A 454 62.08 15.14 -34.17
CA ILE A 454 63.33 15.04 -34.94
C ILE A 454 64.06 13.80 -34.42
N GLU A 455 64.19 12.78 -35.26
CA GLU A 455 64.83 11.47 -35.01
C GLU A 455 64.20 10.58 -33.91
N ALA A 456 63.45 9.56 -34.34
CA ALA A 456 63.21 8.25 -33.72
C ALA A 456 63.06 8.14 -32.17
N HIS A 457 62.38 9.07 -31.51
CA HIS A 457 61.89 8.88 -30.13
C HIS A 457 60.35 8.98 -30.11
N ASP A 458 59.72 7.90 -29.61
CA ASP A 458 58.28 7.73 -29.50
C ASP A 458 57.70 8.76 -28.51
N LEU A 459 56.85 9.68 -28.96
CA LEU A 459 56.01 10.46 -28.04
C LEU A 459 54.83 9.60 -27.57
N HIS A 460 54.62 9.55 -26.26
CA HIS A 460 53.72 8.58 -25.64
C HIS A 460 52.34 9.18 -25.33
N VAL A 461 51.30 8.58 -25.93
CA VAL A 461 49.91 8.78 -25.48
C VAL A 461 49.73 8.03 -24.17
N ALA A 462 49.80 8.76 -23.06
CA ALA A 462 49.72 8.24 -21.70
C ALA A 462 48.30 7.84 -21.30
N CYS A 463 47.27 8.61 -21.68
CA CYS A 463 45.88 8.30 -21.32
C CYS A 463 44.92 8.58 -22.48
N ILE A 464 44.01 7.66 -22.74
CA ILE A 464 42.88 7.81 -23.69
C ILE A 464 41.62 8.06 -22.86
N ASN A 465 41.43 9.32 -22.44
CA ASN A 465 40.38 9.70 -21.51
C ASN A 465 38.99 9.70 -22.15
N SER A 466 38.86 10.24 -23.37
CA SER A 466 37.60 10.20 -24.14
C SER A 466 37.89 10.08 -25.64
N PRO A 467 36.88 9.88 -26.51
CA PRO A 467 37.10 9.85 -27.97
C PRO A 467 37.73 11.13 -28.56
N THR A 468 37.71 12.24 -27.80
CA THR A 468 38.23 13.56 -28.22
C THR A 468 39.14 14.21 -27.19
N ASN A 469 39.66 13.44 -26.23
CA ASN A 469 40.61 13.92 -25.24
C ASN A 469 41.61 12.84 -24.88
N VAL A 470 42.88 13.17 -24.99
CA VAL A 470 44.00 12.33 -24.57
C VAL A 470 44.91 13.11 -23.63
N THR A 471 45.72 12.37 -22.87
CA THR A 471 46.86 12.92 -22.14
C THR A 471 48.13 12.38 -22.76
N THR A 472 49.04 13.28 -23.14
CA THR A 472 50.39 12.94 -23.62
C THR A 472 51.39 13.12 -22.47
N ALA A 473 52.48 12.36 -22.49
CA ALA A 473 53.54 12.45 -21.50
C ALA A 473 54.91 12.47 -22.19
N GLU A 474 55.69 13.52 -21.95
CA GLU A 474 57.06 13.68 -22.47
C GLU A 474 57.82 14.80 -21.74
N ASP A 475 59.01 15.16 -22.22
CA ASP A 475 59.78 16.33 -21.83
C ASP A 475 59.02 17.63 -22.12
N ASP A 476 59.35 18.61 -21.29
CA ASP A 476 58.70 19.90 -21.32
C ASP A 476 58.96 20.67 -22.62
N GLY A 477 60.09 20.46 -23.28
CA GLY A 477 60.41 21.07 -24.57
C GLY A 477 59.43 20.62 -25.66
N HIS A 478 59.27 19.31 -25.85
CA HIS A 478 58.33 18.76 -26.82
C HIS A 478 56.87 19.06 -26.45
N LEU A 479 56.50 19.02 -25.16
CA LEU A 479 55.14 19.39 -24.74
C LEU A 479 54.83 20.88 -25.02
N ASN A 480 55.80 21.77 -24.85
CA ASN A 480 55.65 23.19 -25.19
C ASN A 480 55.52 23.41 -26.71
N ALA A 481 56.30 22.67 -27.52
CA ALA A 481 56.16 22.69 -28.98
C ALA A 481 54.79 22.19 -29.43
N LEU A 482 54.32 21.07 -28.88
CA LEU A 482 52.97 20.55 -29.12
C LEU A 482 51.92 21.57 -28.72
N LYS A 483 52.07 22.19 -27.56
CA LYS A 483 51.14 23.23 -27.11
C LYS A 483 51.08 24.39 -28.10
N ALA A 484 52.22 24.86 -28.62
CA ALA A 484 52.25 25.94 -29.60
C ALA A 484 51.50 25.58 -30.90
N ILE A 485 51.66 24.35 -31.41
CA ILE A 485 50.92 23.86 -32.58
C ILE A 485 49.42 23.82 -32.29
N LEU A 486 49.02 23.32 -31.11
CA LEU A 486 47.62 23.22 -30.73
C LEU A 486 46.99 24.60 -30.51
N ASP A 487 47.72 25.54 -29.91
CA ASP A 487 47.28 26.92 -29.72
C ASP A 487 47.06 27.61 -31.08
N GLN A 488 47.96 27.40 -32.07
CA GLN A 488 47.77 27.90 -33.44
C GLN A 488 46.54 27.30 -34.12
N LYS A 489 46.27 26.01 -33.88
CA LYS A 489 45.08 25.30 -34.39
C LYS A 489 43.81 25.60 -33.55
N GLY A 490 43.87 26.50 -32.56
CA GLY A 490 42.74 26.82 -31.67
C GLY A 490 42.23 25.64 -30.83
N THR A 491 43.07 24.63 -30.62
CA THR A 491 42.73 23.38 -29.93
C THR A 491 43.14 23.45 -28.46
N PHE A 492 42.22 23.09 -27.56
CA PHE A 492 42.49 23.10 -26.12
C PHE A 492 43.64 22.15 -25.75
N ALA A 493 44.67 22.68 -25.09
CA ALA A 493 45.73 21.91 -24.46
C ALA A 493 46.14 22.53 -23.12
N ARG A 494 46.26 21.71 -22.08
CA ARG A 494 46.60 22.13 -20.72
C ARG A 494 47.62 21.19 -20.10
N LYS A 495 48.77 21.74 -19.71
CA LYS A 495 49.77 21.04 -18.91
C LYS A 495 49.19 20.67 -17.54
N LEU A 496 49.37 19.41 -17.14
CA LEU A 496 48.89 18.89 -15.87
C LEU A 496 49.87 19.24 -14.75
N LYS A 497 49.36 19.37 -13.52
CA LYS A 497 50.19 19.60 -12.33
C LYS A 497 50.80 18.28 -11.84
N VAL A 498 51.73 17.75 -12.61
CA VAL A 498 52.48 16.53 -12.30
C VAL A 498 53.93 16.74 -12.69
N SER A 499 54.83 16.38 -11.78
CA SER A 499 56.28 16.58 -11.93
C SER A 499 56.99 15.43 -12.65
N CYS A 500 56.24 14.51 -13.26
CA CYS A 500 56.78 13.37 -14.00
C CYS A 500 55.81 12.89 -15.09
N ALA A 501 56.37 12.22 -16.10
CA ALA A 501 55.65 11.64 -17.23
C ALA A 501 55.15 10.21 -16.95
N TYR A 502 54.06 10.06 -16.19
CA TYR A 502 53.42 8.75 -15.96
C TYR A 502 52.94 8.10 -17.26
N HIS A 503 52.80 6.77 -17.27
CA HIS A 503 52.28 6.00 -18.43
C HIS A 503 53.14 6.17 -19.68
N SER A 504 54.44 6.23 -19.46
CA SER A 504 55.48 6.31 -20.49
C SER A 504 56.69 5.44 -20.10
N PRO A 505 57.60 5.13 -21.04
CA PRO A 505 58.84 4.41 -20.75
C PRO A 505 59.71 5.08 -19.69
N HIS A 506 59.56 6.38 -19.45
CA HIS A 506 60.24 7.08 -18.35
C HIS A 506 59.98 6.41 -16.99
N MET A 507 58.79 5.85 -16.77
CA MET A 507 58.46 5.18 -15.52
C MET A 507 59.14 3.82 -15.37
N ALA A 508 59.61 3.18 -16.44
CA ALA A 508 60.27 1.87 -16.37
C ALA A 508 61.54 1.90 -15.51
N LEU A 509 62.21 3.06 -15.42
CA LEU A 509 63.40 3.28 -14.60
C LEU A 509 63.15 3.09 -13.10
N VAL A 510 61.93 3.42 -12.65
CA VAL A 510 61.54 3.38 -11.24
C VAL A 510 60.55 2.25 -10.92
N ALA A 511 59.96 1.65 -11.97
CA ALA A 511 58.85 0.72 -11.82
C ALA A 511 59.21 -0.55 -11.03
N ASN A 512 60.35 -1.16 -11.37
CA ASN A 512 60.83 -2.38 -10.70
C ASN A 512 61.16 -2.14 -9.22
N GLU A 513 61.79 -1.00 -8.91
CA GLU A 513 62.20 -0.69 -7.55
C GLU A 513 60.99 -0.41 -6.65
N TYR A 514 59.98 0.32 -7.13
CA TYR A 514 58.80 0.59 -6.30
C TYR A 514 58.06 -0.70 -5.97
N PHE A 515 57.89 -1.61 -6.95
CA PHE A 515 57.12 -2.82 -6.73
C PHE A 515 57.84 -3.76 -5.76
N SER A 516 59.16 -3.92 -5.92
CA SER A 516 60.01 -4.68 -5.00
C SER A 516 59.88 -4.19 -3.55
N ARG A 517 59.80 -2.86 -3.34
CA ARG A 517 59.60 -2.26 -2.01
C ARG A 517 58.19 -2.45 -1.45
N ALA A 518 57.15 -2.48 -2.30
CA ALA A 518 55.79 -2.78 -1.87
C ALA A 518 55.66 -4.19 -1.26
N GLY A 519 56.50 -5.12 -1.72
CA GLY A 519 56.63 -6.46 -1.16
C GLY A 519 55.41 -7.34 -1.47
N LYS A 520 55.20 -8.36 -0.64
CA LYS A 520 54.10 -9.32 -0.82
C LYS A 520 52.74 -8.63 -0.73
N ILE A 521 51.90 -8.84 -1.75
CA ILE A 521 50.52 -8.36 -1.82
C ILE A 521 49.61 -9.40 -1.16
N GLU A 522 48.90 -8.98 -0.12
CA GLU A 522 47.98 -9.83 0.64
C GLU A 522 46.53 -9.56 0.22
N PRO A 523 45.69 -10.61 0.09
CA PRO A 523 44.29 -10.46 -0.27
C PRO A 523 43.46 -9.78 0.82
N ARG A 524 42.33 -9.19 0.44
CA ARG A 524 41.33 -8.69 1.40
C ARG A 524 40.66 -9.90 2.06
N VAL A 525 40.52 -9.86 3.39
CA VAL A 525 39.69 -10.85 4.10
C VAL A 525 38.23 -10.59 3.74
N LYS A 526 37.64 -11.47 2.93
CA LYS A 526 36.23 -11.40 2.52
C LYS A 526 35.36 -12.08 3.59
N GLY A 527 34.25 -11.44 3.96
CA GLY A 527 33.21 -12.09 4.76
C GLY A 527 32.43 -13.12 3.93
N PRO A 528 31.68 -14.05 4.58
CA PRO A 528 30.99 -15.16 3.89
C PRO A 528 29.91 -14.70 2.89
N THR A 529 29.48 -13.44 2.94
CA THR A 529 28.41 -12.87 2.10
C THR A 529 28.92 -11.98 0.96
N HIS A 530 30.24 -11.85 0.76
CA HIS A 530 30.79 -10.94 -0.23
C HIS A 530 30.87 -11.62 -1.61
N GLN A 531 30.07 -11.16 -2.58
CA GLN A 531 30.11 -11.68 -3.95
C GLN A 531 31.39 -11.20 -4.67
N PRO A 532 31.95 -11.99 -5.60
CA PRO A 532 33.08 -11.55 -6.42
C PRO A 532 32.65 -10.38 -7.32
N ILE A 533 33.37 -9.26 -7.25
CA ILE A 533 33.11 -8.09 -8.09
C ILE A 533 34.01 -8.14 -9.34
N PRO A 534 33.45 -8.16 -10.56
CA PRO A 534 34.21 -8.01 -11.78
C PRO A 534 34.97 -6.67 -11.84
N MET A 535 36.17 -6.70 -12.42
CA MET A 535 37.01 -5.53 -12.63
C MET A 535 37.58 -5.60 -14.03
N ILE A 536 37.53 -4.48 -14.75
CA ILE A 536 38.14 -4.34 -16.08
C ILE A 536 39.48 -3.61 -15.89
N SER A 537 40.57 -4.19 -16.41
CA SER A 537 41.91 -3.56 -16.35
C SER A 537 41.93 -2.27 -17.15
N ASP A 538 42.67 -1.27 -16.67
CA ASP A 538 42.88 -0.04 -17.43
C ASP A 538 43.89 -0.16 -18.60
N ILE A 539 44.63 -1.28 -18.66
CA ILE A 539 45.73 -1.54 -19.60
C ILE A 539 45.24 -2.24 -20.88
N ASP A 540 44.61 -3.41 -20.74
CA ASP A 540 44.18 -4.26 -21.86
C ASP A 540 42.65 -4.30 -22.04
N GLY A 541 41.91 -3.93 -20.99
CA GLY A 541 40.45 -3.95 -20.97
C GLY A 541 39.86 -5.33 -20.70
N ASP A 542 40.67 -6.32 -20.32
CA ASP A 542 40.20 -7.65 -19.96
C ASP A 542 39.70 -7.70 -18.52
N MET A 543 38.92 -8.73 -18.20
CA MET A 543 38.50 -9.01 -16.83
C MET A 543 39.68 -9.50 -16.01
N VAL A 544 39.97 -8.81 -14.90
CA VAL A 544 41.15 -9.08 -14.09
C VAL A 544 40.87 -10.13 -13.02
N SER A 545 41.72 -11.16 -12.93
CA SER A 545 41.66 -12.17 -11.87
C SER A 545 42.31 -11.66 -10.57
N ASP A 546 41.93 -12.26 -9.44
CA ASP A 546 42.52 -11.92 -8.13
C ASP A 546 44.04 -12.20 -8.12
N SER A 547 44.49 -13.30 -8.74
CA SER A 547 45.91 -13.67 -8.83
C SER A 547 46.72 -12.66 -9.63
N ARG A 548 46.17 -12.18 -10.75
CA ARG A 548 46.82 -11.20 -11.62
C ARG A 548 47.13 -9.88 -10.91
N LEU A 549 46.24 -9.43 -10.02
CA LEU A 549 46.45 -8.25 -9.17
C LEU A 549 47.36 -8.49 -7.95
N GLN A 550 47.62 -9.76 -7.64
CA GLN A 550 48.54 -10.17 -6.57
C GLN A 550 49.96 -10.42 -7.10
N ASP A 551 50.12 -10.60 -8.42
CA ASP A 551 51.39 -10.76 -9.12
C ASP A 551 51.98 -9.41 -9.58
N SER A 552 53.30 -9.39 -9.81
CA SER A 552 54.12 -8.16 -9.89
C SER A 552 53.99 -7.32 -11.15
N ASP A 553 53.82 -7.97 -12.29
CA ASP A 553 54.08 -7.35 -13.58
C ASP A 553 52.97 -6.38 -13.98
N ASP A 554 51.76 -6.60 -13.47
CA ASP A 554 50.59 -5.79 -13.75
C ASP A 554 50.67 -4.39 -13.15
N TRP A 555 51.16 -4.26 -11.91
CA TRP A 555 51.33 -2.95 -11.30
C TRP A 555 52.40 -2.15 -12.04
N ILE A 556 53.49 -2.81 -12.43
CA ILE A 556 54.57 -2.24 -13.24
C ILE A 556 54.00 -1.72 -14.56
N GLN A 557 53.25 -2.57 -15.28
CA GLN A 557 52.58 -2.18 -16.51
C GLN A 557 51.57 -1.06 -16.30
N ASN A 558 50.78 -1.05 -15.21
CA ASN A 558 49.85 0.04 -14.90
C ASN A 558 50.55 1.40 -14.71
N MET A 559 51.84 1.45 -14.37
CA MET A 559 52.59 2.70 -14.27
C MET A 559 53.27 3.10 -15.59
N CYS A 560 53.55 2.13 -16.47
CA CYS A 560 54.36 2.32 -17.68
C CYS A 560 53.53 2.34 -18.98
N SER A 561 52.35 1.72 -19.00
CA SER A 561 51.51 1.54 -20.18
C SER A 561 50.40 2.58 -20.26
N ALA A 562 49.90 2.82 -21.47
CA ALA A 562 48.84 3.80 -21.70
C ALA A 562 47.51 3.38 -21.06
N VAL A 563 46.87 4.29 -20.32
CA VAL A 563 45.53 4.08 -19.73
C VAL A 563 44.46 4.14 -20.82
N ARG A 564 43.74 3.06 -21.04
CA ARG A 564 42.71 2.90 -22.10
C ARG A 564 41.28 3.09 -21.60
N PHE A 565 41.06 4.09 -20.74
CA PHE A 565 39.80 4.30 -20.02
C PHE A 565 38.54 4.30 -20.92
N THR A 566 38.58 5.03 -22.03
CA THR A 566 37.45 5.12 -22.97
C THR A 566 37.05 3.76 -23.54
N ASP A 567 38.05 2.99 -23.98
CA ASP A 567 37.85 1.69 -24.63
C ASP A 567 37.23 0.71 -23.64
N ASN A 568 37.63 0.79 -22.37
CA ASN A 568 37.24 -0.11 -21.30
C ASN A 568 35.84 0.23 -20.77
N ALA A 569 35.56 1.51 -20.56
CA ALA A 569 34.26 1.97 -20.08
C ALA A 569 33.14 1.65 -21.09
N LYS A 570 33.40 1.79 -22.40
CA LYS A 570 32.40 1.49 -23.47
C LYS A 570 31.95 0.02 -23.53
N LYS A 571 32.64 -0.90 -22.84
CA LYS A 571 32.22 -2.30 -22.73
C LYS A 571 30.98 -2.49 -21.84
N ILE A 572 30.54 -1.43 -21.15
CA ILE A 572 29.36 -1.43 -20.26
C ILE A 572 28.18 -0.77 -20.99
N ASP A 573 27.21 -1.57 -21.41
CA ASP A 573 26.07 -1.16 -22.26
C ASP A 573 25.12 -0.15 -21.57
N LYS A 574 24.79 -0.40 -20.29
CA LYS A 574 23.86 0.41 -19.50
C LYS A 574 24.49 0.83 -18.20
N LEU A 575 24.96 2.07 -18.12
CA LEU A 575 25.89 2.49 -17.08
C LEU A 575 25.24 3.44 -16.08
N ALA A 576 25.24 3.05 -14.80
CA ALA A 576 25.11 3.97 -13.69
C ALA A 576 26.47 4.06 -12.99
N SER A 577 27.16 5.19 -13.12
CA SER A 577 28.52 5.34 -12.59
C SER A 577 28.55 6.19 -11.34
N LEU A 578 29.29 5.72 -10.33
CA LEU A 578 29.64 6.50 -9.14
C LEU A 578 31.16 6.69 -9.13
N ALA A 579 31.61 7.92 -9.33
CA ALA A 579 33.01 8.26 -9.13
C ALA A 579 33.32 8.36 -7.64
N VAL A 580 34.29 7.58 -7.17
CA VAL A 580 34.61 7.50 -5.74
C VAL A 580 35.31 8.78 -5.27
N SER A 581 36.12 9.42 -6.11
CA SER A 581 36.66 10.76 -5.85
C SER A 581 36.90 11.52 -7.14
N GLY A 582 36.98 12.86 -7.08
CA GLY A 582 37.44 13.69 -8.20
C GLY A 582 36.48 13.83 -9.39
N PRO A 583 36.80 14.73 -10.36
CA PRO A 583 35.91 15.09 -11.44
C PRO A 583 36.11 14.22 -12.70
N LEU A 584 35.62 12.99 -12.72
CA LEU A 584 35.56 12.19 -13.97
C LEU A 584 34.35 12.51 -14.85
N ARG A 585 33.47 13.40 -14.37
CA ARG A 585 32.19 13.71 -15.02
C ARG A 585 32.38 13.98 -16.50
N GLU A 586 33.20 14.98 -16.86
CA GLU A 586 33.41 15.42 -18.24
C GLU A 586 33.89 14.29 -19.16
N ILE A 587 34.82 13.47 -18.66
CA ILE A 587 35.33 12.28 -19.35
C ILE A 587 34.21 11.29 -19.64
N MET A 588 33.37 11.01 -18.66
CA MET A 588 32.22 10.11 -18.78
C MET A 588 31.16 10.68 -19.74
N GLN A 589 30.86 11.99 -19.67
CA GLN A 589 29.88 12.63 -20.56
C GLN A 589 30.28 12.47 -22.04
N LYS A 590 31.58 12.68 -22.34
CA LYS A 590 32.11 12.59 -23.71
C LYS A 590 32.28 11.16 -24.20
N THR A 591 32.55 10.21 -23.31
CA THR A 591 32.73 8.79 -23.64
C THR A 591 31.41 8.14 -24.05
N PHE A 592 30.34 8.40 -23.29
CA PHE A 592 29.04 7.75 -23.49
C PHE A 592 28.02 8.59 -24.27
N ARG A 593 28.36 9.84 -24.65
CA ARG A 593 27.44 10.80 -25.31
C ARG A 593 26.03 10.72 -24.71
N PHE A 594 25.87 10.92 -23.39
CA PHE A 594 24.63 10.65 -22.62
C PHE A 594 23.41 10.31 -23.48
N THR A 595 23.27 9.04 -23.83
CA THR A 595 22.00 8.50 -24.27
C THR A 595 21.05 8.52 -23.06
N ARG A 596 19.76 8.22 -23.23
CA ARG A 596 18.82 8.10 -22.10
C ARG A 596 19.30 7.10 -21.02
N ASP A 597 20.27 6.25 -21.34
CA ASP A 597 20.66 5.05 -20.57
C ASP A 597 21.98 5.18 -19.78
N THR A 598 22.59 6.38 -19.69
CA THR A 598 23.80 6.60 -18.87
C THR A 598 23.57 7.62 -17.74
N LYS A 599 23.98 7.28 -16.52
CA LYS A 599 23.90 8.13 -15.31
C LYS A 599 25.26 8.26 -14.61
N TYR A 600 25.51 9.39 -13.96
CA TYR A 600 26.78 9.68 -13.28
C TYR A 600 26.56 10.47 -11.99
N ASP A 601 27.16 9.99 -10.91
CA ASP A 601 27.21 10.62 -9.59
C ASP A 601 28.66 10.62 -9.05
N SER A 602 28.96 11.47 -8.07
CA SER A 602 30.30 11.63 -7.49
C SER A 602 30.23 11.64 -5.97
N ALA A 603 30.95 10.73 -5.30
CA ALA A 603 30.98 10.62 -3.85
C ALA A 603 31.67 11.81 -3.17
N LEU A 604 32.69 12.40 -3.81
CA LEU A 604 33.31 13.64 -3.38
C LEU A 604 33.31 14.67 -4.51
N ILE A 605 33.00 15.92 -4.16
CA ILE A 605 32.96 17.05 -5.09
C ILE A 605 33.90 18.15 -4.57
N ARG A 606 34.79 18.64 -5.43
CA ARG A 606 35.73 19.71 -5.08
C ARG A 606 34.96 20.98 -4.69
N GLY A 607 35.28 21.54 -3.53
CA GLY A 607 34.62 22.74 -3.00
C GLY A 607 33.32 22.47 -2.25
N SER A 608 32.93 21.20 -2.07
CA SER A 608 31.78 20.79 -1.25
C SER A 608 32.25 19.92 -0.09
N SER A 609 31.52 19.96 1.03
CA SER A 609 31.78 19.07 2.17
C SER A 609 31.56 17.62 1.78
N GLY A 610 32.42 16.72 2.28
CA GLY A 610 32.19 15.27 2.18
C GLY A 610 30.83 14.86 2.79
N GLN A 611 30.43 15.54 3.87
CA GLN A 611 29.17 15.29 4.57
C GLN A 611 27.93 15.61 3.72
N ASP A 612 28.06 16.48 2.70
CA ASP A 612 26.96 16.85 1.79
C ASP A 612 27.01 16.06 0.47
N SER A 613 28.22 15.76 -0.01
CA SER A 613 28.42 15.09 -1.30
C SER A 613 28.11 13.59 -1.27
N ILE A 614 28.42 12.88 -0.18
CA ILE A 614 28.05 11.47 0.00
C ILE A 614 26.52 11.25 0.00
N PRO A 615 25.70 12.03 0.73
CA PRO A 615 24.24 11.87 0.68
C PRO A 615 23.69 11.98 -0.74
N ARG A 616 24.17 12.98 -1.47
CA ARG A 616 23.79 13.24 -2.85
C ARG A 616 24.20 12.08 -3.76
N ALA A 617 25.41 11.56 -3.56
CA ALA A 617 25.95 10.44 -4.33
C ALA A 617 25.20 9.12 -4.11
N ALA A 618 24.57 8.94 -2.94
CA ALA A 618 23.68 7.81 -2.67
C ALA A 618 22.25 8.06 -3.22
N GLY A 619 21.78 9.31 -3.20
CA GLY A 619 20.47 9.69 -3.72
C GLY A 619 20.29 9.41 -5.22
N GLY A 620 21.32 9.68 -6.04
CA GLY A 620 21.29 9.39 -7.49
C GLY A 620 20.95 7.92 -7.81
N PRO A 621 21.78 6.95 -7.37
CA PRO A 621 21.50 5.53 -7.49
C PRO A 621 20.12 5.10 -6.95
N HIS A 622 19.68 5.65 -5.81
CA HIS A 622 18.32 5.41 -5.30
C HIS A 622 17.26 5.79 -6.34
N SER A 623 17.34 7.00 -6.90
CA SER A 623 16.42 7.45 -7.95
C SER A 623 16.45 6.58 -9.21
N TYR A 624 17.57 5.93 -9.50
CA TYR A 624 17.67 5.00 -10.64
C TYR A 624 17.10 3.60 -10.34
N GLY A 625 16.77 3.31 -9.08
CA GLY A 625 16.18 2.04 -8.67
C GLY A 625 17.11 1.11 -7.89
N PHE A 626 18.33 1.54 -7.55
CA PHE A 626 19.21 0.77 -6.68
C PHE A 626 18.77 0.89 -5.21
N ASP A 627 18.82 -0.22 -4.49
CA ASP A 627 18.52 -0.22 -3.07
C ASP A 627 19.70 0.39 -2.31
N ILE A 628 19.41 1.41 -1.51
CA ILE A 628 20.37 1.99 -0.59
C ILE A 628 20.09 1.43 0.81
N GLY A 629 21.10 0.83 1.40
CA GLY A 629 21.13 0.43 2.79
C GLY A 629 21.12 1.62 3.73
N THR A 630 20.92 1.30 5.00
CA THR A 630 20.27 2.20 5.94
C THR A 630 21.20 2.67 7.05
N ASP A 631 22.44 2.22 7.01
CA ASP A 631 23.55 2.67 7.86
C ASP A 631 24.21 3.92 7.28
N TYR A 632 23.39 4.96 7.06
CA TYR A 632 23.81 6.28 6.56
C TYR A 632 24.86 6.91 7.52
N PRO A 633 25.85 7.70 7.04
CA PRO A 633 27.27 7.69 7.45
C PRO A 633 27.59 8.45 8.74
N ASN A 634 26.65 8.63 9.67
CA ASN A 634 26.91 9.34 10.92
C ASN A 634 27.26 8.41 12.09
N GLY A 635 27.55 7.12 11.81
CA GLY A 635 28.25 6.24 12.74
C GLY A 635 27.46 5.78 13.97
N ILE A 636 26.13 5.92 13.98
CA ILE A 636 25.29 5.45 15.09
C ILE A 636 24.66 4.11 14.72
N ASP A 637 24.69 3.17 15.67
CA ASP A 637 24.06 1.84 15.57
C ASP A 637 22.58 1.96 15.19
N SER A 638 22.23 1.56 13.97
CA SER A 638 20.87 1.61 13.40
C SER A 638 19.85 0.78 14.19
N ARG A 639 20.32 -0.07 15.12
CA ARG A 639 19.46 -0.82 16.06
C ARG A 639 18.68 0.08 17.02
N ARG A 640 19.07 1.34 17.21
CA ARG A 640 18.46 2.27 18.19
C ARG A 640 17.73 3.48 17.59
N VAL A 641 17.34 3.45 16.31
CA VAL A 641 16.60 4.56 15.69
C VAL A 641 15.11 4.24 15.64
N PRO A 642 14.27 4.83 16.52
CA PRO A 642 12.83 4.56 16.51
C PRO A 642 12.18 5.16 15.27
N GLN A 643 11.43 4.34 14.54
CA GLN A 643 10.65 4.74 13.35
C GLN A 643 9.72 5.91 13.67
N LEU A 644 9.49 6.79 12.71
CA LEU A 644 8.41 7.76 12.74
C LEU A 644 7.08 7.11 12.31
N VAL A 645 6.17 6.95 13.27
CA VAL A 645 4.91 6.20 13.10
C VAL A 645 3.74 7.04 12.59
N ASP A 646 3.83 8.37 12.67
CA ASP A 646 2.73 9.30 12.32
C ASP A 646 3.09 10.21 11.11
N LEU A 647 3.96 9.74 10.21
CA LEU A 647 4.27 10.46 8.98
C LEU A 647 3.10 10.41 8.00
N PRO A 648 2.87 11.48 7.21
CA PRO A 648 1.85 11.48 6.17
C PRO A 648 1.93 10.27 5.23
N CYS A 649 0.75 9.75 4.86
CA CYS A 649 0.59 8.66 3.91
C CYS A 649 0.99 9.10 2.49
N CYS A 650 1.18 8.13 1.59
CA CYS A 650 1.39 8.43 0.17
C CYS A 650 0.13 9.11 -0.41
N PRO A 651 0.22 10.34 -0.95
CA PRO A 651 -0.94 11.03 -1.50
C PRO A 651 -1.33 10.41 -2.85
N PHE A 652 -2.48 9.73 -2.87
CA PHE A 652 -3.03 9.11 -4.08
C PHE A 652 -3.35 10.16 -5.15
N SER A 653 -3.37 9.72 -6.41
CA SER A 653 -3.86 10.55 -7.51
C SER A 653 -5.37 10.39 -7.62
N HIS A 654 -6.11 11.45 -7.32
CA HIS A 654 -7.57 11.51 -7.50
C HIS A 654 -7.95 12.15 -8.85
N ASN A 655 -7.05 12.06 -9.85
CA ASN A 655 -7.25 12.68 -11.17
C ASN A 655 -8.31 11.98 -12.03
N ARG A 656 -8.76 10.79 -11.61
CA ARG A 656 -9.84 10.04 -12.19
C ARG A 656 -10.81 9.67 -11.07
N THR A 657 -12.06 10.02 -11.24
CA THR A 657 -13.15 9.59 -10.36
C THR A 657 -13.56 8.20 -10.79
N TYR A 658 -13.25 7.19 -9.97
CA TYR A 658 -13.66 5.80 -10.21
C TYR A 658 -14.98 5.45 -9.49
N TRP A 659 -15.74 6.46 -9.07
CA TRP A 659 -16.97 6.32 -8.31
C TRP A 659 -18.16 6.53 -9.23
N ASN A 660 -19.14 5.61 -9.17
CA ASN A 660 -20.48 5.86 -9.66
C ASN A 660 -21.36 6.17 -8.46
N GLU A 661 -21.37 7.43 -8.02
CA GLU A 661 -22.22 7.86 -6.91
C GLU A 661 -23.68 7.80 -7.36
N ASN A 662 -24.47 6.90 -6.76
CA ASN A 662 -25.86 6.68 -7.12
C ASN A 662 -26.62 8.02 -7.15
N ARG A 663 -27.50 8.21 -8.15
CA ARG A 663 -28.37 9.37 -8.40
C ARG A 663 -29.02 9.98 -7.15
N ARG A 664 -29.32 9.19 -6.11
CA ARG A 664 -29.81 9.70 -4.81
C ARG A 664 -28.85 10.65 -4.09
N SER A 665 -27.56 10.62 -4.44
CA SER A 665 -26.49 11.46 -3.89
C SER A 665 -26.35 12.80 -4.63
N HIS A 666 -26.84 12.89 -5.88
CA HIS A 666 -26.81 14.10 -6.70
C HIS A 666 -28.23 14.63 -6.96
N MET A 667 -28.79 15.40 -6.01
CA MET A 667 -29.92 16.29 -6.34
C MET A 667 -29.40 17.57 -7.03
N ARG A 668 -28.96 17.45 -8.28
CA ARG A 668 -28.93 18.51 -9.32
C ARG A 668 -28.26 17.98 -10.59
N ASP A 669 -28.83 18.39 -11.72
CA ASP A 669 -28.45 18.14 -13.12
C ASP A 669 -28.84 16.78 -13.70
N SER A 670 -30.04 16.77 -14.30
CA SER A 670 -30.51 15.75 -15.21
C SER A 670 -29.80 15.87 -16.57
N VAL A 671 -28.62 15.28 -16.69
CA VAL A 671 -28.07 14.91 -18.01
C VAL A 671 -28.51 13.47 -18.29
N LEU A 672 -29.26 13.27 -19.37
CA LEU A 672 -29.51 11.93 -19.92
C LEU A 672 -28.22 11.48 -20.62
N GLU A 673 -27.33 10.81 -19.88
CA GLU A 673 -26.28 10.02 -20.51
C GLU A 673 -26.90 8.78 -21.17
N GLY A 674 -26.51 8.54 -22.42
CA GLY A 674 -27.13 7.58 -23.32
C GLY A 674 -26.99 6.14 -22.86
N GLN A 675 -28.04 5.62 -22.23
CA GLN A 675 -28.32 4.19 -22.24
C GLN A 675 -29.44 3.89 -23.26
N THR A 676 -29.01 3.22 -24.33
CA THR A 676 -29.76 2.22 -25.13
C THR A 676 -31.18 2.56 -25.57
N LYS A 677 -31.28 3.27 -26.71
CA LYS A 677 -32.39 3.08 -27.65
C LYS A 677 -31.87 3.04 -29.09
N PHE A 678 -31.41 1.86 -29.53
CA PHE A 678 -30.86 1.60 -30.87
C PHE A 678 -31.74 2.11 -32.04
N TRP A 679 -33.06 2.12 -31.87
CA TRP A 679 -34.01 2.62 -32.88
C TRP A 679 -33.99 4.15 -33.06
N VAL A 680 -33.44 4.90 -32.10
CA VAL A 680 -33.31 6.35 -32.20
C VAL A 680 -32.17 6.73 -33.14
N GLU A 681 -31.12 5.92 -33.21
CA GLU A 681 -29.97 6.12 -34.11
C GLU A 681 -30.37 6.03 -35.59
N ASP A 682 -31.43 5.28 -35.91
CA ASP A 682 -32.01 5.20 -37.26
C ASP A 682 -32.66 6.53 -37.71
N GLN A 683 -32.95 7.45 -36.78
CA GLN A 683 -33.51 8.79 -37.06
C GLN A 683 -32.41 9.82 -37.26
N ASN A 684 -31.51 9.53 -38.20
CA ASN A 684 -30.50 10.45 -38.65
C ASN A 684 -31.08 11.39 -39.72
N ILE A 685 -31.15 12.68 -39.40
CA ILE A 685 -31.61 13.73 -40.30
C ILE A 685 -30.50 14.77 -40.41
N ASN A 686 -29.89 14.91 -41.59
CA ASN A 686 -28.77 15.83 -41.86
C ASN A 686 -27.57 15.65 -40.92
N ASP A 687 -27.10 14.41 -40.76
CA ASP A 687 -25.94 14.02 -39.93
C ASP A 687 -26.10 14.30 -38.42
N ALA A 688 -27.33 14.58 -37.98
CA ALA A 688 -27.70 14.64 -36.57
C ALA A 688 -28.70 13.53 -36.27
N VAL A 689 -28.38 12.70 -35.27
CA VAL A 689 -29.36 11.77 -34.70
C VAL A 689 -30.35 12.59 -33.88
N LEU A 690 -31.59 12.68 -34.33
CA LEU A 690 -32.64 13.41 -33.64
C LEU A 690 -33.59 12.42 -32.96
N TYR A 691 -33.95 12.68 -31.72
CA TYR A 691 -35.00 11.91 -31.05
C TYR A 691 -36.33 12.17 -31.78
N PRO A 692 -36.98 11.13 -32.32
CA PRO A 692 -38.15 11.35 -33.18
C PRO A 692 -39.32 11.91 -32.37
N GLY A 693 -40.06 12.84 -32.99
CA GLY A 693 -41.26 13.41 -32.40
C GLY A 693 -42.31 12.35 -32.02
N ALA A 694 -42.45 11.29 -32.81
CA ALA A 694 -43.29 10.13 -32.47
C ALA A 694 -42.82 9.42 -31.19
N GLY A 695 -41.50 9.36 -30.95
CA GLY A 695 -40.93 8.85 -29.70
C GLY A 695 -41.31 9.71 -28.49
N MET A 696 -41.43 11.03 -28.65
CA MET A 696 -41.89 11.92 -27.58
C MET A 696 -43.38 11.71 -27.26
N LEU A 697 -44.19 11.43 -28.27
CA LEU A 697 -45.60 11.06 -28.07
C LEU A 697 -45.74 9.71 -27.38
N ALA A 698 -44.93 8.72 -27.75
CA ALA A 698 -44.91 7.43 -27.07
C ALA A 698 -44.50 7.58 -25.59
N MET A 699 -43.51 8.43 -25.27
CA MET A 699 -43.17 8.74 -23.88
C MET A 699 -44.31 9.42 -23.13
N ALA A 700 -45.03 10.35 -23.77
CA ALA A 700 -46.19 11.00 -23.14
C ALA A 700 -47.32 9.99 -22.86
N ILE A 701 -47.59 9.07 -23.79
CA ILE A 701 -48.57 7.98 -23.60
C ILE A 701 -48.14 7.05 -22.46
N GLU A 702 -46.86 6.69 -22.41
CA GLU A 702 -46.34 5.80 -21.36
C GLU A 702 -46.35 6.47 -19.99
N ALA A 703 -46.00 7.75 -19.90
CA ALA A 703 -46.13 8.53 -18.67
C ALA A 703 -47.59 8.59 -18.19
N MET A 704 -48.55 8.78 -19.11
CA MET A 704 -49.98 8.73 -18.79
C MET A 704 -50.43 7.34 -18.31
N ASN A 705 -49.89 6.27 -18.89
CA ASN A 705 -50.14 4.90 -18.41
C ASN A 705 -49.61 4.66 -17.00
N GLN A 706 -48.38 5.11 -16.71
CA GLN A 706 -47.78 4.97 -15.39
C GLN A 706 -48.58 5.77 -14.34
N LEU A 707 -48.91 7.03 -14.62
CA LEU A 707 -49.76 7.85 -13.76
C LEU A 707 -51.15 7.22 -13.53
N ALA A 708 -51.79 6.67 -14.57
CA ALA A 708 -53.10 6.03 -14.45
C ALA A 708 -53.05 4.74 -13.62
N ARG A 709 -51.98 3.95 -13.71
CA ARG A 709 -51.77 2.76 -12.88
C ARG A 709 -51.45 3.13 -11.44
N GLU A 710 -50.53 4.05 -11.22
CA GLU A 710 -50.06 4.40 -9.87
C GLU A 710 -51.08 5.21 -9.07
N THR A 711 -51.85 6.06 -9.73
CA THR A 711 -52.74 7.02 -9.05
C THR A 711 -54.20 6.58 -9.04
N LEU A 712 -54.64 5.84 -10.07
CA LEU A 712 -56.05 5.51 -10.30
C LEU A 712 -56.31 4.00 -10.46
N ASP A 713 -55.26 3.16 -10.47
CA ASP A 713 -55.31 1.70 -10.65
C ASP A 713 -56.16 1.23 -11.85
N VAL A 714 -56.09 1.96 -12.97
CA VAL A 714 -56.83 1.64 -14.21
C VAL A 714 -55.91 1.44 -15.41
N ILE A 715 -56.32 0.56 -16.32
CA ILE A 715 -55.64 0.33 -17.60
C ILE A 715 -56.36 1.14 -18.69
N LEU A 716 -55.62 2.07 -19.31
CA LEU A 716 -56.13 2.88 -20.41
C LEU A 716 -56.22 2.03 -21.68
N SER A 717 -57.40 2.00 -22.32
CA SER A 717 -57.64 1.22 -23.54
C SER A 717 -57.41 2.00 -24.83
N ALA A 718 -57.43 3.33 -24.78
CA ALA A 718 -57.19 4.22 -25.91
C ALA A 718 -56.77 5.63 -25.45
N PHE A 719 -56.13 6.38 -26.35
CA PHE A 719 -55.67 7.75 -26.10
C PHE A 719 -56.15 8.69 -27.21
N SER A 720 -56.42 9.95 -26.85
CA SER A 720 -56.64 11.03 -27.82
C SER A 720 -55.70 12.18 -27.50
N LEU A 721 -54.76 12.44 -28.40
CA LEU A 721 -53.83 13.56 -28.30
C LEU A 721 -54.37 14.70 -29.17
N LYS A 722 -54.52 15.90 -28.60
CA LYS A 722 -55.06 17.09 -29.29
C LYS A 722 -54.12 18.27 -29.10
N HIS A 723 -54.02 19.14 -30.11
CA HIS A 723 -53.19 20.36 -30.07
C HIS A 723 -51.72 20.10 -29.74
N ILE A 724 -51.12 19.09 -30.38
CA ILE A 724 -49.70 18.75 -30.21
C ILE A 724 -48.85 19.75 -31.00
N GLU A 725 -47.86 20.34 -30.32
CA GLU A 725 -46.84 21.17 -30.94
C GLU A 725 -45.45 20.71 -30.47
N PHE A 726 -44.53 20.52 -31.41
CA PHE A 726 -43.12 20.21 -31.11
C PHE A 726 -42.31 21.50 -31.18
N LEU A 727 -41.85 21.99 -30.02
CA LEU A 727 -41.17 23.29 -29.93
C LEU A 727 -39.70 23.23 -30.38
N ALA A 728 -39.03 22.09 -30.20
CA ALA A 728 -37.64 21.87 -30.62
C ALA A 728 -37.36 20.38 -30.81
N ALA A 729 -36.45 20.07 -31.74
CA ALA A 729 -35.92 18.71 -31.88
C ALA A 729 -34.82 18.45 -30.83
N ILE A 730 -34.77 17.24 -30.28
CA ILE A 730 -33.74 16.83 -29.32
C ILE A 730 -32.66 16.09 -30.10
N GLN A 731 -31.42 16.59 -30.09
CA GLN A 731 -30.28 15.91 -30.71
C GLN A 731 -29.61 14.95 -29.73
N ILE A 732 -29.29 13.74 -30.20
CA ILE A 732 -28.62 12.68 -29.45
C ILE A 732 -27.19 12.49 -29.99
N GLN A 733 -26.19 12.31 -29.11
CA GLN A 733 -24.83 11.92 -29.50
C GLN A 733 -24.67 10.41 -29.23
N ALA A 734 -24.36 9.61 -30.26
CA ALA A 734 -24.28 8.14 -30.16
C ALA A 734 -22.88 7.58 -30.51
N ALA A 735 -22.52 6.45 -29.88
CA ALA A 735 -21.38 5.59 -30.22
C ALA A 735 -21.88 4.12 -30.37
N PRO A 736 -21.49 3.36 -31.41
CA PRO A 736 -22.20 2.13 -31.79
C PRO A 736 -21.75 0.88 -31.02
N ILE A 737 -22.71 -0.01 -30.70
CA ILE A 737 -22.52 -1.39 -30.19
C ILE A 737 -23.50 -2.35 -30.92
N LEU A 738 -23.11 -3.59 -31.24
CA LEU A 738 -23.96 -4.61 -31.89
C LEU A 738 -24.19 -5.83 -30.97
N LEU A 739 -25.44 -6.30 -30.80
CA LEU A 739 -25.80 -7.47 -29.98
C LEU A 739 -26.38 -8.60 -30.86
N CYS A 740 -26.01 -9.87 -30.62
CA CYS A 740 -26.50 -11.04 -31.36
C CYS A 740 -26.90 -12.18 -30.41
N GLN A 741 -28.07 -12.82 -30.62
CA GLN A 741 -28.59 -13.94 -29.82
C GLN A 741 -28.51 -15.25 -30.64
N LEU A 742 -27.91 -16.31 -30.09
CA LEU A 742 -27.66 -17.58 -30.79
C LEU A 742 -28.04 -18.80 -29.92
N VAL A 743 -28.53 -19.89 -30.55
CA VAL A 743 -28.79 -21.19 -29.91
C VAL A 743 -27.62 -22.14 -30.21
N ILE A 744 -26.84 -22.52 -29.18
CA ILE A 744 -25.53 -23.19 -29.35
C ILE A 744 -25.53 -24.62 -28.75
N SER A 745 -26.63 -25.36 -28.90
CA SER A 745 -26.77 -26.73 -28.39
C SER A 745 -26.29 -27.83 -29.36
N GLN A 746 -25.94 -27.52 -30.61
CA GLN A 746 -25.45 -28.49 -31.60
C GLN A 746 -24.08 -28.10 -32.17
N THR A 747 -23.13 -29.05 -32.12
CA THR A 747 -21.71 -28.92 -32.46
C THR A 747 -21.45 -28.41 -33.89
N GLU A 748 -20.50 -27.46 -33.99
CA GLU A 748 -19.80 -26.86 -35.15
C GLU A 748 -20.64 -26.30 -36.33
N THR A 749 -21.70 -26.98 -36.74
CA THR A 749 -22.45 -26.68 -37.97
C THR A 749 -23.33 -25.43 -37.84
N CYS A 750 -23.86 -25.14 -36.64
CA CYS A 750 -24.63 -23.91 -36.40
C CYS A 750 -23.73 -22.68 -36.21
N PHE A 751 -22.61 -22.84 -35.51
CA PHE A 751 -21.66 -21.76 -35.26
C PHE A 751 -21.07 -21.23 -36.57
N THR A 752 -20.59 -22.13 -37.44
CA THR A 752 -19.99 -21.73 -38.74
C THR A 752 -21.00 -21.10 -39.71
N LYS A 753 -22.29 -21.44 -39.61
CA LYS A 753 -23.34 -20.96 -40.53
C LYS A 753 -23.93 -19.60 -40.11
N HIS A 754 -23.98 -19.29 -38.81
CA HIS A 754 -24.44 -17.99 -38.30
C HIS A 754 -23.30 -16.98 -38.08
N CYS A 755 -22.07 -17.42 -37.81
CA CYS A 755 -20.93 -16.52 -37.54
C CYS A 755 -20.30 -15.87 -38.79
N ARG A 756 -20.83 -16.08 -40.01
CA ARG A 756 -20.48 -15.24 -41.16
C ARG A 756 -20.85 -13.76 -40.97
N ILE A 757 -21.64 -13.42 -39.95
CA ILE A 757 -22.03 -12.06 -39.57
C ILE A 757 -21.06 -11.43 -38.53
N LEU A 758 -20.18 -12.21 -37.87
CA LEU A 758 -19.18 -11.69 -36.92
C LEU A 758 -17.90 -11.20 -37.62
N ILE A 759 -18.03 -10.25 -38.55
CA ILE A 759 -16.90 -9.57 -39.21
C ILE A 759 -16.35 -8.43 -38.31
N SER A 760 -16.47 -8.56 -36.98
CA SER A 760 -15.95 -7.59 -36.01
C SER A 760 -15.48 -8.30 -34.73
N PRO A 761 -14.45 -7.78 -34.05
CA PRO A 761 -13.92 -8.40 -32.84
C PRO A 761 -15.02 -8.48 -31.77
N THR A 762 -15.29 -9.69 -31.28
CA THR A 762 -16.24 -9.89 -30.19
C THR A 762 -15.61 -9.38 -28.90
N GLY A 763 -16.19 -8.34 -28.30
CA GLY A 763 -15.67 -7.72 -27.08
C GLY A 763 -15.97 -8.52 -25.81
N GLY A 764 -17.08 -9.25 -25.72
CA GLY A 764 -17.42 -10.00 -24.50
C GLY A 764 -18.55 -11.02 -24.68
N CYS A 765 -18.78 -11.82 -23.64
CA CYS A 765 -19.78 -12.90 -23.64
C CYS A 765 -20.60 -12.92 -22.35
N ILE A 766 -21.93 -13.08 -22.48
CA ILE A 766 -22.83 -13.38 -21.36
C ILE A 766 -23.65 -14.62 -21.73
N GLN A 767 -23.49 -15.69 -20.97
CA GLN A 767 -24.28 -16.91 -21.11
C GLN A 767 -25.46 -16.87 -20.13
N SER A 768 -26.66 -16.68 -20.68
CA SER A 768 -27.92 -16.54 -19.93
C SER A 768 -28.93 -17.64 -20.23
N SER A 769 -28.50 -18.72 -20.90
CA SER A 769 -29.37 -19.81 -21.30
C SER A 769 -29.99 -20.52 -20.09
N MET A 770 -31.28 -20.86 -20.16
CA MET A 770 -31.98 -21.59 -19.11
C MET A 770 -33.08 -22.47 -19.70
N VAL A 771 -33.07 -23.74 -19.31
CA VAL A 771 -34.22 -24.65 -19.42
C VAL A 771 -34.50 -25.16 -18.00
N LEU A 772 -35.75 -25.10 -17.57
CA LEU A 772 -36.14 -25.53 -16.23
C LEU A 772 -37.03 -26.75 -16.31
N GLN A 773 -36.62 -27.82 -15.65
CA GLN A 773 -37.42 -29.03 -15.48
C GLN A 773 -37.43 -29.43 -14.01
N SER A 774 -38.63 -29.62 -13.46
CA SER A 774 -38.81 -29.99 -12.05
C SER A 774 -39.12 -31.49 -11.96
N VAL A 775 -38.20 -32.26 -11.38
CA VAL A 775 -38.33 -33.69 -11.12
C VAL A 775 -37.60 -34.03 -9.82
N LEU A 776 -38.13 -34.95 -9.03
CA LEU A 776 -37.39 -35.46 -7.88
C LEU A 776 -36.20 -36.30 -8.37
N PHE A 777 -35.07 -36.23 -7.67
CA PHE A 777 -33.89 -37.01 -8.05
C PHE A 777 -34.16 -38.53 -8.12
N SER A 778 -35.07 -39.06 -7.30
CA SER A 778 -35.47 -40.48 -7.32
C SER A 778 -36.24 -40.89 -8.58
N ASP A 779 -36.87 -39.92 -9.25
CA ASP A 779 -37.82 -40.14 -10.34
C ASP A 779 -37.25 -39.64 -11.67
N MET A 780 -36.02 -39.11 -11.65
CA MET A 780 -35.35 -38.52 -12.81
C MET A 780 -34.89 -39.62 -13.79
N THR A 781 -35.34 -39.52 -15.04
CA THR A 781 -34.87 -40.39 -16.11
C THR A 781 -33.59 -39.85 -16.75
N HIS A 782 -32.92 -40.69 -17.55
CA HIS A 782 -31.79 -40.24 -18.34
C HIS A 782 -32.19 -39.21 -19.41
N ASP A 783 -33.39 -39.33 -19.97
CA ASP A 783 -33.88 -38.43 -21.01
C ASP A 783 -34.15 -37.02 -20.43
N ASP A 784 -34.72 -36.95 -19.21
CA ASP A 784 -34.88 -35.67 -18.49
C ASP A 784 -33.55 -34.93 -18.33
N TRP A 785 -32.47 -35.67 -18.02
CA TRP A 785 -31.12 -35.12 -17.93
C TRP A 785 -30.58 -34.69 -19.30
N ALA A 786 -30.70 -35.57 -20.31
CA ALA A 786 -30.17 -35.34 -21.65
C ALA A 786 -30.84 -34.16 -22.37
N ASP A 787 -32.11 -33.87 -22.12
CA ASP A 787 -32.87 -32.81 -22.78
C ASP A 787 -32.56 -31.41 -22.23
N VAL A 788 -32.19 -31.30 -20.96
CA VAL A 788 -32.04 -30.01 -20.25
C VAL A 788 -30.58 -29.58 -20.14
N THR A 789 -29.70 -30.50 -19.74
CA THR A 789 -28.29 -30.22 -19.44
C THR A 789 -27.48 -29.58 -20.58
N PRO A 790 -27.69 -29.91 -21.87
CA PRO A 790 -26.92 -29.32 -22.97
C PRO A 790 -27.03 -27.79 -23.05
N CYS A 791 -28.14 -27.20 -22.59
CA CYS A 791 -28.38 -25.76 -22.66
C CYS A 791 -27.33 -24.94 -21.90
N LYS A 792 -26.95 -25.40 -20.70
CA LYS A 792 -25.96 -24.74 -19.84
C LYS A 792 -24.58 -25.41 -19.94
N ILE A 793 -24.49 -26.73 -19.93
CA ILE A 793 -23.19 -27.42 -19.94
C ILE A 793 -22.53 -27.33 -21.33
N ALA A 794 -23.15 -27.93 -22.34
CA ALA A 794 -22.58 -27.93 -23.69
C ALA A 794 -22.51 -26.51 -24.27
N GLY A 795 -23.54 -25.68 -24.04
CA GLY A 795 -23.57 -24.29 -24.46
C GLY A 795 -22.41 -23.46 -23.91
N SER A 796 -22.14 -23.55 -22.60
CA SER A 796 -21.03 -22.80 -21.98
C SER A 796 -19.66 -23.33 -22.39
N TRP A 797 -19.52 -24.65 -22.56
CA TRP A 797 -18.29 -25.25 -23.07
C TRP A 797 -18.00 -24.83 -24.52
N ASN A 798 -19.02 -24.83 -25.37
CA ASN A 798 -18.89 -24.36 -26.75
C ASN A 798 -18.49 -22.88 -26.80
N LEU A 799 -19.07 -22.02 -25.95
CA LEU A 799 -18.65 -20.62 -25.84
C LEU A 799 -17.20 -20.48 -25.35
N HIS A 800 -16.76 -21.35 -24.45
CA HIS A 800 -15.37 -21.37 -23.99
C HIS A 800 -14.38 -21.71 -25.10
N GLU A 801 -14.70 -22.72 -25.93
CA GLU A 801 -13.82 -23.22 -26.99
C GLU A 801 -13.85 -22.34 -28.26
N LEU A 802 -15.00 -21.75 -28.59
CA LEU A 802 -15.23 -21.09 -29.88
C LEU A 802 -14.99 -19.58 -29.87
N LEU A 803 -15.02 -18.92 -28.71
CA LEU A 803 -14.76 -17.47 -28.60
C LEU A 803 -13.27 -17.16 -28.41
N PRO A 804 -12.80 -15.96 -28.80
CA PRO A 804 -11.44 -15.51 -28.53
C PRO A 804 -11.08 -15.53 -27.03
N ASN A 805 -9.78 -15.63 -26.74
CA ASN A 805 -9.28 -15.64 -25.37
C ASN A 805 -9.13 -14.23 -24.75
N ASP A 806 -9.11 -13.19 -25.58
CA ASP A 806 -8.86 -11.79 -25.23
C ASP A 806 -10.13 -10.96 -25.02
N LEU A 807 -11.22 -11.61 -24.61
CA LEU A 807 -12.49 -10.93 -24.30
C LEU A 807 -12.34 -9.94 -23.15
N ASP A 808 -13.08 -8.83 -23.24
CA ASP A 808 -13.26 -7.84 -22.18
C ASP A 808 -13.97 -8.44 -20.96
N PHE A 809 -14.92 -9.35 -21.18
CA PHE A 809 -15.65 -10.07 -20.14
C PHE A 809 -16.21 -11.42 -20.62
N PHE A 810 -16.42 -12.36 -19.69
CA PHE A 810 -17.08 -13.65 -19.92
C PHE A 810 -17.93 -14.01 -18.70
N ILE A 811 -19.24 -13.83 -18.79
CA ILE A 811 -20.18 -13.94 -17.66
C ILE A 811 -21.04 -15.19 -17.83
N LEU A 812 -21.10 -16.02 -16.80
CA LEU A 812 -21.97 -17.19 -16.72
C LEU A 812 -23.08 -16.92 -15.70
N LEU A 813 -24.34 -16.88 -16.12
CA LEU A 813 -25.46 -16.67 -15.21
C LEU A 813 -25.87 -18.00 -14.56
N SER A 814 -25.25 -18.25 -13.40
CA SER A 814 -25.52 -19.36 -12.51
C SER A 814 -26.68 -19.06 -11.55
N SER A 815 -26.89 -19.91 -10.56
CA SER A 815 -27.94 -19.75 -9.55
C SER A 815 -27.42 -20.09 -8.17
N VAL A 816 -27.92 -19.38 -7.17
CA VAL A 816 -27.68 -19.71 -5.76
C VAL A 816 -28.17 -21.13 -5.39
N GLN A 817 -29.04 -21.75 -6.20
CA GLN A 817 -29.43 -23.16 -6.02
C GLN A 817 -28.27 -24.14 -6.22
N ALA A 818 -27.17 -23.76 -6.89
CA ALA A 818 -25.94 -24.55 -6.92
C ALA A 818 -25.30 -24.69 -5.52
N VAL A 819 -25.54 -23.72 -4.63
CA VAL A 819 -25.02 -23.73 -3.25
C VAL A 819 -25.93 -24.50 -2.31
N PHE A 820 -27.24 -24.25 -2.37
CA PHE A 820 -28.21 -24.79 -1.40
C PHE A 820 -28.88 -26.10 -1.83
N GLY A 821 -29.01 -26.32 -3.14
CA GLY A 821 -29.71 -27.45 -3.73
C GLY A 821 -31.23 -27.39 -3.56
N ALA A 822 -31.97 -27.51 -4.66
CA ALA A 822 -33.41 -27.77 -4.64
C ALA A 822 -33.72 -29.25 -4.92
N ARG A 823 -34.48 -29.90 -4.03
CA ARG A 823 -34.83 -31.34 -4.14
C ARG A 823 -35.60 -31.69 -5.42
N THR A 824 -36.38 -30.74 -5.92
CA THR A 824 -37.21 -30.89 -7.12
C THR A 824 -36.53 -30.40 -8.39
N LYS A 825 -35.27 -29.90 -8.33
CA LYS A 825 -34.55 -29.34 -9.49
C LYS A 825 -33.09 -29.84 -9.55
N PRO A 826 -32.84 -31.16 -9.49
CA PRO A 826 -31.48 -31.71 -9.40
C PRO A 826 -30.62 -31.38 -10.64
N ILE A 827 -31.20 -31.41 -11.85
CA ILE A 827 -30.52 -31.08 -13.11
C ILE A 827 -30.07 -29.62 -13.12
N TYR A 828 -30.97 -28.71 -12.75
CA TYR A 828 -30.67 -27.28 -12.65
C TYR A 828 -29.52 -27.01 -11.67
N ASN A 829 -29.48 -27.68 -10.52
CA ASN A 829 -28.37 -27.53 -9.56
C ASN A 829 -27.04 -27.96 -10.19
N ALA A 830 -27.03 -29.10 -10.91
CA ALA A 830 -25.84 -29.64 -11.54
C ALA A 830 -25.31 -28.74 -12.67
N ASP A 831 -26.20 -28.23 -13.52
CA ASP A 831 -25.87 -27.32 -14.62
C ASP A 831 -25.23 -26.02 -14.14
N ASN A 832 -25.76 -25.44 -13.06
CA ASN A 832 -25.23 -24.22 -12.46
C ASN A 832 -23.87 -24.47 -11.77
N THR A 833 -23.74 -25.60 -11.05
CA THR A 833 -22.47 -26.03 -10.45
C THR A 833 -21.38 -26.22 -11.51
N TYR A 834 -21.74 -26.74 -12.70
CA TYR A 834 -20.81 -26.86 -13.81
C TYR A 834 -20.31 -25.50 -14.30
N MET A 835 -21.20 -24.51 -14.47
CA MET A 835 -20.80 -23.16 -14.89
C MET A 835 -19.91 -22.47 -13.86
N ASP A 836 -20.17 -22.67 -12.57
CA ASP A 836 -19.28 -22.19 -11.50
C ASP A 836 -17.87 -22.79 -11.65
N GLY A 837 -17.79 -24.11 -11.88
CA GLY A 837 -16.54 -24.80 -12.15
C GLY A 837 -15.85 -24.32 -13.44
N LEU A 838 -16.61 -24.00 -14.48
CA LEU A 838 -16.08 -23.48 -15.75
C LEU A 838 -15.48 -22.07 -15.59
N ALA A 839 -16.10 -21.21 -14.79
CA ALA A 839 -15.56 -19.89 -14.48
C ALA A 839 -14.20 -20.02 -13.77
N HIS A 840 -14.12 -20.88 -12.76
CA HIS A 840 -12.87 -21.18 -12.06
C HIS A 840 -11.81 -21.75 -13.00
N HIS A 841 -12.22 -22.66 -13.90
CA HIS A 841 -11.34 -23.26 -14.89
C HIS A 841 -10.74 -22.22 -15.85
N ARG A 842 -11.57 -21.30 -16.38
CA ARG A 842 -11.11 -20.20 -17.25
C ARG A 842 -10.12 -19.28 -16.53
N VAL A 843 -10.44 -18.85 -15.31
CA VAL A 843 -9.53 -18.00 -14.51
C VAL A 843 -8.22 -18.71 -14.17
N SER A 844 -8.24 -20.03 -13.91
CA SER A 844 -7.01 -20.81 -13.71
C SER A 844 -6.08 -20.85 -14.93
N LYS A 845 -6.63 -20.66 -16.13
CA LYS A 845 -5.90 -20.52 -17.40
C LYS A 845 -5.48 -19.07 -17.71
N GLY A 846 -5.73 -18.13 -16.81
CA GLY A 846 -5.48 -16.70 -17.01
C GLY A 846 -6.49 -16.01 -17.92
N LEU A 847 -7.64 -16.65 -18.20
CA LEU A 847 -8.71 -16.09 -19.02
C LEU A 847 -9.77 -15.43 -18.13
N LYS A 848 -10.43 -14.38 -18.63
CA LYS A 848 -11.54 -13.76 -17.90
C LYS A 848 -12.73 -14.71 -17.84
N ALA A 849 -13.31 -14.82 -16.65
CA ALA A 849 -14.62 -15.39 -16.41
C ALA A 849 -15.16 -15.03 -15.02
N VAL A 850 -16.48 -14.87 -14.92
CA VAL A 850 -17.19 -14.84 -13.64
C VAL A 850 -18.48 -15.65 -13.75
N SER A 851 -18.77 -16.43 -12.71
CA SER A 851 -20.09 -17.03 -12.49
C SER A 851 -20.89 -16.17 -11.51
N ILE A 852 -22.05 -15.69 -11.95
CA ILE A 852 -22.98 -14.94 -11.12
C ILE A 852 -24.07 -15.89 -10.63
N MET A 853 -24.05 -16.25 -9.35
CA MET A 853 -25.04 -17.10 -8.70
C MET A 853 -26.27 -16.26 -8.34
N LEU A 854 -27.20 -16.16 -9.29
CA LEU A 854 -28.38 -15.34 -9.13
C LEU A 854 -29.36 -15.93 -8.11
N GLY A 855 -29.76 -15.09 -7.17
CA GLY A 855 -30.86 -15.31 -6.24
C GLY A 855 -32.23 -15.08 -6.87
N LEU A 856 -33.25 -14.91 -6.03
CA LEU A 856 -34.63 -14.75 -6.48
C LEU A 856 -34.85 -13.35 -7.08
N MET A 857 -34.99 -13.25 -8.40
CA MET A 857 -35.35 -11.98 -9.04
C MET A 857 -36.79 -11.57 -8.71
N THR A 858 -37.00 -10.35 -8.20
CA THR A 858 -38.31 -9.89 -7.72
C THR A 858 -39.07 -8.98 -8.68
N THR A 859 -38.38 -8.36 -9.63
CA THR A 859 -38.95 -7.35 -10.54
C THR A 859 -39.06 -7.85 -11.98
N ASP A 860 -38.06 -8.59 -12.46
CA ASP A 860 -38.01 -9.16 -13.83
C ASP A 860 -37.55 -10.62 -13.80
N GLY A 861 -37.97 -11.45 -14.76
CA GLY A 861 -37.55 -12.87 -14.88
C GLY A 861 -38.66 -13.90 -14.62
N TYR A 862 -38.30 -15.19 -14.66
CA TYR A 862 -39.27 -16.31 -14.66
C TYR A 862 -40.25 -16.27 -13.47
N LEU A 863 -39.75 -16.03 -12.25
CA LEU A 863 -40.57 -15.96 -11.03
C LEU A 863 -41.22 -14.58 -10.79
N ALA A 864 -40.92 -13.57 -11.62
CA ALA A 864 -41.56 -12.26 -11.55
C ALA A 864 -42.94 -12.24 -12.21
N GLY A 865 -43.24 -13.21 -13.09
CA GLY A 865 -44.53 -13.35 -13.75
C GLY A 865 -45.70 -13.57 -12.79
N ALA A 866 -46.90 -13.12 -13.20
CA ALA A 866 -48.11 -13.19 -12.38
C ALA A 866 -48.48 -14.63 -11.96
N ASP A 867 -48.21 -15.61 -12.83
CA ASP A 867 -48.53 -17.04 -12.63
C ASP A 867 -47.67 -17.72 -11.56
N HIS A 868 -46.59 -17.07 -11.11
CA HIS A 868 -45.63 -17.60 -10.14
C HIS A 868 -45.64 -16.84 -8.80
N ARG A 869 -46.67 -16.02 -8.55
CA ARG A 869 -46.78 -15.18 -7.34
C ARG A 869 -46.73 -16.01 -6.06
N ASP A 870 -47.49 -17.10 -5.99
CA ASP A 870 -47.56 -17.94 -4.79
C ASP A 870 -46.23 -18.66 -4.51
N GLU A 871 -45.54 -19.14 -5.55
CA GLU A 871 -44.21 -19.75 -5.44
C GLU A 871 -43.17 -18.71 -4.98
N ARG A 872 -43.22 -17.48 -5.51
CA ARG A 872 -42.35 -16.37 -5.12
C ARG A 872 -42.55 -15.95 -3.67
N GLU A 873 -43.81 -15.74 -3.26
CA GLU A 873 -44.15 -15.35 -1.88
C GLU A 873 -43.77 -16.46 -0.89
N PHE A 874 -43.99 -17.73 -1.25
CA PHE A 874 -43.56 -18.88 -0.44
C PHE A 874 -42.03 -18.92 -0.26
N LEU A 875 -41.25 -18.73 -1.33
CA LEU A 875 -39.78 -18.74 -1.27
C LEU A 875 -39.21 -17.56 -0.47
N LEU A 876 -39.83 -16.38 -0.56
CA LEU A 876 -39.47 -15.22 0.27
C LEU A 876 -39.78 -15.45 1.75
N ALA A 877 -40.91 -16.10 2.06
CA ALA A 877 -41.33 -16.41 3.43
C ALA A 877 -40.44 -17.46 4.12
N GLN A 878 -39.79 -18.35 3.36
CA GLN A 878 -38.86 -19.36 3.90
C GLN A 878 -37.56 -18.76 4.47
N ASN A 879 -37.33 -17.45 4.30
CA ASN A 879 -36.19 -16.70 4.81
C ASN A 879 -34.82 -17.17 4.26
N THR A 880 -34.82 -17.92 3.15
CA THR A 880 -33.63 -18.45 2.48
C THR A 880 -33.07 -17.50 1.42
N TYR A 881 -33.90 -16.59 0.89
CA TYR A 881 -33.54 -15.68 -0.20
C TYR A 881 -33.73 -14.20 0.23
N HIS A 882 -32.88 -13.33 -0.30
CA HIS A 882 -33.21 -11.92 -0.53
C HIS A 882 -33.69 -11.76 -1.98
N GLY A 883 -34.74 -10.95 -2.16
CA GLY A 883 -35.15 -10.53 -3.49
C GLY A 883 -34.05 -9.70 -4.15
N VAL A 884 -33.72 -10.02 -5.40
CA VAL A 884 -32.80 -9.26 -6.24
C VAL A 884 -33.64 -8.44 -7.20
N ASP A 885 -33.54 -7.13 -7.13
CA ASP A 885 -34.19 -6.27 -8.10
C ASP A 885 -33.33 -6.08 -9.37
N THR A 886 -33.95 -5.58 -10.42
CA THR A 886 -33.32 -5.42 -11.74
C THR A 886 -32.17 -4.40 -11.71
N ASN A 887 -32.22 -3.40 -10.83
CA ASN A 887 -31.15 -2.42 -10.71
C ASN A 887 -29.91 -3.02 -10.07
N ASP A 888 -30.09 -3.84 -9.02
CA ASP A 888 -28.99 -4.57 -8.37
C ASP A 888 -28.31 -5.55 -9.34
N TYR A 889 -29.12 -6.23 -10.16
CA TYR A 889 -28.62 -7.10 -11.21
C TYR A 889 -27.84 -6.34 -12.30
N HIS A 890 -28.37 -5.21 -12.79
CA HIS A 890 -27.67 -4.39 -13.79
C HIS A 890 -26.37 -3.79 -13.26
N ALA A 891 -26.34 -3.31 -12.01
CA ALA A 891 -25.13 -2.80 -11.40
C ALA A 891 -24.04 -3.88 -11.32
N LEU A 892 -24.43 -5.13 -11.06
CA LEU A 892 -23.52 -6.26 -11.03
C LEU A 892 -22.98 -6.58 -12.44
N LEU A 893 -23.83 -6.55 -13.45
CA LEU A 893 -23.39 -6.72 -14.84
C LEU A 893 -22.42 -5.61 -15.27
N ASP A 894 -22.72 -4.35 -14.96
CA ASP A 894 -21.85 -3.21 -15.29
C ASP A 894 -20.44 -3.37 -14.68
N TYR A 895 -20.37 -3.86 -13.44
CA TYR A 895 -19.11 -4.15 -12.77
C TYR A 895 -18.30 -5.24 -13.50
N TYR A 896 -18.95 -6.36 -13.86
CA TYR A 896 -18.26 -7.50 -14.46
C TYR A 896 -18.04 -7.40 -15.98
N CYS A 897 -18.73 -6.48 -16.66
CA CYS A 897 -18.47 -6.12 -18.04
C CYS A 897 -17.24 -5.20 -18.21
N ASN A 898 -16.61 -4.74 -17.11
CA ASN A 898 -15.46 -3.83 -17.17
C ASN A 898 -14.19 -4.54 -17.70
N PRO A 899 -13.61 -4.09 -18.84
CA PRO A 899 -12.40 -4.70 -19.40
C PRO A 899 -11.16 -4.57 -18.50
N ALA A 900 -11.15 -3.63 -17.56
CA ALA A 900 -10.04 -3.43 -16.63
C ALA A 900 -10.06 -4.37 -15.41
N LEU A 901 -11.13 -5.18 -15.26
CA LEU A 901 -11.25 -6.11 -14.14
C LEU A 901 -10.26 -7.27 -14.29
N VAL A 902 -9.48 -7.53 -13.23
CA VAL A 902 -8.47 -8.60 -13.18
C VAL A 902 -8.87 -9.62 -12.13
N PHE A 903 -9.04 -10.87 -12.54
CA PHE A 903 -9.25 -12.01 -11.65
C PHE A 903 -7.89 -12.59 -11.28
N SER A 904 -7.50 -12.48 -10.01
CA SER A 904 -6.17 -12.86 -9.54
C SER A 904 -6.12 -14.30 -9.02
N THR A 905 -7.27 -14.83 -8.58
CA THR A 905 -7.42 -16.19 -8.10
C THR A 905 -8.73 -16.80 -8.60
N PRO A 906 -8.85 -18.15 -8.66
CA PRO A 906 -10.13 -18.79 -8.98
C PRO A 906 -11.28 -18.40 -8.06
N GLY A 907 -10.99 -17.95 -6.81
CA GLY A 907 -12.01 -17.46 -5.89
C GLY A 907 -12.65 -16.13 -6.30
N ASP A 908 -12.01 -15.36 -7.19
CA ASP A 908 -12.55 -14.12 -7.73
C ASP A 908 -13.58 -14.37 -8.85
N ALA A 909 -13.66 -15.62 -9.34
CA ALA A 909 -14.47 -16.01 -10.48
C ALA A 909 -15.93 -16.36 -10.12
N GLN A 910 -16.37 -16.10 -8.88
CA GLN A 910 -17.70 -16.44 -8.40
C GLN A 910 -18.25 -15.33 -7.51
N VAL A 911 -19.51 -14.97 -7.74
CA VAL A 911 -20.23 -13.99 -6.94
C VAL A 911 -21.65 -14.47 -6.68
N THR A 912 -22.15 -14.26 -5.46
CA THR A 912 -23.53 -14.60 -5.09
C THR A 912 -24.30 -13.33 -4.79
N ILE A 913 -25.52 -13.24 -5.30
CA ILE A 913 -26.44 -12.14 -5.04
C ILE A 913 -27.81 -12.67 -4.60
N GLY A 914 -28.44 -12.02 -3.62
CA GLY A 914 -29.73 -12.46 -3.08
C GLY A 914 -29.65 -13.60 -2.05
N GLU A 915 -28.49 -13.85 -1.45
CA GLU A 915 -28.32 -14.79 -0.32
C GLU A 915 -28.50 -14.07 1.03
N LYS A 916 -29.25 -14.69 1.96
CA LYS A 916 -29.26 -14.29 3.38
C LYS A 916 -28.19 -15.07 4.14
N SER A 917 -27.23 -14.39 4.76
CA SER A 917 -26.02 -14.94 5.41
C SER A 917 -26.25 -15.75 6.71
N ASP A 918 -27.48 -16.17 7.02
CA ASP A 918 -27.80 -16.85 8.28
C ASP A 918 -27.64 -18.37 8.19
N VAL A 919 -26.45 -18.85 8.56
CA VAL A 919 -26.06 -20.27 8.63
C VAL A 919 -27.00 -21.10 9.55
N LYS A 920 -27.83 -20.48 10.40
CA LYS A 920 -28.83 -21.19 11.23
C LYS A 920 -29.99 -21.78 10.43
N ALA A 921 -30.41 -21.16 9.32
CA ALA A 921 -31.48 -21.69 8.47
C ALA A 921 -31.06 -23.02 7.79
N LEU A 922 -29.78 -23.11 7.41
CA LEU A 922 -29.15 -24.31 6.83
C LEU A 922 -29.15 -25.53 7.77
N ARG A 923 -29.11 -25.33 9.09
CA ARG A 923 -29.23 -26.42 10.08
C ARG A 923 -30.67 -26.93 10.24
N ARG A 924 -31.69 -26.08 10.06
CA ARG A 924 -33.11 -26.51 10.13
C ARG A 924 -33.47 -27.46 9.00
N LEU A 925 -32.88 -27.29 7.82
CA LEU A 925 -33.05 -28.20 6.67
C LEU A 925 -32.38 -29.57 6.87
N LYS A 926 -31.31 -29.66 7.68
CA LYS A 926 -30.70 -30.95 8.08
C LYS A 926 -31.41 -31.61 9.28
N GLY A 927 -32.16 -30.85 10.08
CA GLY A 927 -32.86 -31.36 11.27
C GLY A 927 -34.26 -31.94 11.01
N MET A 928 -34.89 -31.66 9.86
CA MET A 928 -36.23 -32.16 9.52
C MET A 928 -36.21 -33.57 8.91
N ASN A 929 -35.39 -34.49 9.46
CA ASN A 929 -35.52 -35.93 9.19
C ASN A 929 -35.00 -36.81 10.36
N SER A 930 -35.24 -36.39 11.60
CA SER A 930 -35.14 -37.31 12.74
C SER A 930 -36.04 -36.87 13.90
N SER A 931 -37.32 -37.22 13.83
CA SER A 931 -38.14 -37.49 15.03
C SER A 931 -39.50 -38.08 14.63
N ASN A 932 -39.53 -39.40 14.46
CA ASN A 932 -40.69 -40.15 14.94
C ASN A 932 -40.66 -40.05 16.47
N GLY A 933 -41.46 -39.15 17.04
CA GLY A 933 -41.52 -38.95 18.48
C GLY A 933 -42.71 -38.09 18.87
N ARG A 934 -43.83 -38.74 19.22
CA ARG A 934 -44.99 -38.13 19.86
C ARG A 934 -44.56 -37.38 21.13
N ALA A 935 -44.86 -36.09 21.21
CA ALA A 935 -45.05 -35.37 22.46
C ALA A 935 -46.21 -34.38 22.29
N SER A 936 -47.17 -34.48 23.19
CA SER A 936 -48.47 -33.80 23.22
C SER A 936 -48.38 -32.35 23.67
N ASN A 937 -48.89 -31.40 22.86
CA ASN A 937 -49.21 -30.04 23.27
C ASN A 937 -50.68 -29.96 23.74
N GLY A 938 -50.89 -29.74 25.05
CA GLY A 938 -52.20 -29.72 25.70
C GLY A 938 -52.82 -28.34 25.96
N GLY A 939 -52.22 -27.22 25.53
CA GLY A 939 -52.73 -25.87 25.86
C GLY A 939 -53.73 -25.27 24.87
N SER A 940 -53.60 -25.57 23.57
CA SER A 940 -54.41 -24.91 22.52
C SER A 940 -55.82 -25.49 22.34
N ARG A 941 -56.09 -26.70 22.86
CA ARG A 941 -57.41 -27.36 22.68
C ARG A 941 -58.50 -26.83 23.61
N ASP A 942 -58.13 -26.21 24.73
CA ASP A 942 -59.09 -25.85 25.80
C ASP A 942 -59.90 -24.58 25.46
N VAL A 943 -59.27 -23.55 24.91
CA VAL A 943 -59.94 -22.29 24.52
C VAL A 943 -60.90 -22.50 23.36
N THR A 944 -60.55 -23.33 22.37
CA THR A 944 -61.42 -23.66 21.24
C THR A 944 -62.67 -24.44 21.67
N LEU A 945 -62.54 -25.33 22.65
CA LEU A 945 -63.68 -26.07 23.23
C LEU A 945 -64.60 -25.15 24.04
N LEU A 946 -64.05 -24.25 24.84
CA LEU A 946 -64.82 -23.29 25.64
C LEU A 946 -65.54 -22.26 24.77
N LEU A 947 -64.90 -21.79 23.68
CA LEU A 947 -65.53 -20.91 22.70
C LEU A 947 -66.67 -21.60 21.93
N ALA A 948 -66.52 -22.89 21.62
CA ALA A 948 -67.57 -23.66 20.95
C ALA A 948 -68.77 -23.98 21.87
N ALA A 949 -68.59 -23.89 23.19
CA ALA A 949 -69.64 -24.14 24.19
C ALA A 949 -70.37 -22.86 24.64
N ALA A 950 -69.87 -21.66 24.32
CA ALA A 950 -70.52 -20.39 24.64
C ALA A 950 -71.83 -20.25 23.85
N GLN A 951 -72.93 -19.96 24.55
CA GLN A 951 -74.26 -19.80 23.93
C GLN A 951 -74.60 -18.34 23.63
N THR A 952 -73.83 -17.41 24.20
CA THR A 952 -73.98 -15.96 24.01
C THR A 952 -72.65 -15.28 23.68
N ILE A 953 -72.71 -14.08 23.11
CA ILE A 953 -71.52 -13.29 22.76
C ILE A 953 -70.79 -12.87 24.04
N GLU A 954 -71.53 -12.56 25.10
CA GLU A 954 -71.00 -12.18 26.40
C GLU A 954 -70.17 -13.30 27.04
N GLU A 955 -70.66 -14.56 26.98
CA GLU A 955 -69.90 -15.74 27.44
C GLU A 955 -68.64 -15.97 26.59
N ALA A 956 -68.71 -15.78 25.27
CA ALA A 956 -67.54 -15.89 24.41
C ALA A 956 -66.49 -14.82 24.72
N ILE A 957 -66.92 -13.58 24.99
CA ILE A 957 -66.04 -12.48 25.38
C ILE A 957 -65.33 -12.77 26.71
N GLU A 958 -66.02 -13.33 27.71
CA GLU A 958 -65.38 -13.72 28.97
C GLU A 958 -64.32 -14.81 28.79
N VAL A 959 -64.58 -15.81 27.94
CA VAL A 959 -63.61 -16.86 27.61
C VAL A 959 -62.36 -16.28 26.95
N VAL A 960 -62.53 -15.35 25.99
CA VAL A 960 -61.41 -14.68 25.31
C VAL A 960 -60.65 -13.77 26.27
N LEU A 961 -61.35 -12.96 27.07
CA LEU A 961 -60.73 -12.04 28.03
C LEU A 961 -59.93 -12.81 29.08
N LYS A 962 -60.47 -13.89 29.63
CA LYS A 962 -59.75 -14.71 30.61
C LYS A 962 -58.51 -15.37 30.01
N ALA A 963 -58.60 -15.86 28.76
CA ALA A 963 -57.45 -16.42 28.05
C ALA A 963 -56.37 -15.36 27.78
N LEU A 964 -56.77 -14.15 27.34
CA LEU A 964 -55.85 -13.04 27.08
C LEU A 964 -55.19 -12.54 28.37
N THR A 965 -55.93 -12.34 29.47
CA THR A 965 -55.38 -11.88 30.76
C THR A 965 -54.43 -12.92 31.36
N THR A 966 -54.75 -14.21 31.26
CA THR A 966 -53.86 -15.30 31.69
C THR A 966 -52.58 -15.34 30.85
N ARG A 967 -52.69 -15.09 29.54
CA ARG A 967 -51.52 -15.01 28.64
C ARG A 967 -50.68 -13.76 28.92
N LEU A 968 -51.31 -12.60 29.15
CA LEU A 968 -50.66 -11.32 29.45
C LEU A 968 -49.89 -11.38 30.78
N SER A 969 -50.53 -11.87 31.85
CA SER A 969 -49.89 -12.09 33.15
C SER A 969 -48.71 -13.05 33.08
N SER A 970 -48.81 -14.13 32.29
CA SER A 970 -47.67 -15.05 32.07
C SER A 970 -46.47 -14.40 31.35
N THR A 971 -46.70 -13.29 30.63
CA THR A 971 -45.67 -12.54 29.90
C THR A 971 -45.00 -11.47 30.78
N ILE A 972 -45.65 -11.06 31.87
CA ILE A 972 -45.20 -10.01 32.78
C ILE A 972 -44.81 -10.66 34.12
N ALA A 973 -43.52 -10.80 34.39
CA ALA A 973 -43.02 -11.53 35.55
C ALA A 973 -43.51 -10.92 36.89
N GLY A 974 -44.27 -11.71 37.66
CA GLY A 974 -44.71 -11.37 39.03
C GLY A 974 -46.10 -10.72 39.14
N MET A 975 -46.88 -10.65 38.05
CA MET A 975 -48.24 -10.08 38.05
C MET A 975 -49.30 -11.19 38.07
N ASP A 976 -50.21 -11.15 39.03
CA ASP A 976 -51.34 -12.09 39.12
C ASP A 976 -52.44 -11.70 38.11
N PRO A 977 -53.03 -12.66 37.35
CA PRO A 977 -54.16 -12.38 36.47
C PRO A 977 -55.33 -11.64 37.13
N GLU A 978 -55.57 -11.82 38.44
CA GLU A 978 -56.66 -11.16 39.17
C GLU A 978 -56.35 -9.69 39.51
N GLU A 979 -55.08 -9.27 39.48
CA GLU A 979 -54.64 -7.89 39.76
C GLU A 979 -54.63 -6.99 38.51
N MET A 980 -54.92 -7.55 37.33
CA MET A 980 -54.89 -6.81 36.07
C MET A 980 -56.18 -6.02 35.82
N ASP A 981 -56.05 -4.69 35.71
CA ASP A 981 -57.14 -3.79 35.34
C ASP A 981 -57.43 -3.91 33.83
N GLN A 982 -58.59 -4.51 33.52
CA GLN A 982 -59.07 -4.80 32.18
C GLN A 982 -59.52 -3.56 31.40
N THR A 983 -59.60 -2.39 32.05
CA THR A 983 -59.97 -1.12 31.41
C THR A 983 -58.77 -0.35 30.85
N LYS A 984 -57.53 -0.78 31.15
CA LYS A 984 -56.30 -0.16 30.68
C LYS A 984 -55.77 -0.79 29.39
N SER A 985 -55.07 0.00 28.57
CA SER A 985 -54.42 -0.52 27.36
C SER A 985 -53.22 -1.41 27.70
N ILE A 986 -52.96 -2.42 26.86
CA ILE A 986 -51.81 -3.33 27.00
C ILE A 986 -50.44 -2.60 27.02
N GLN A 987 -50.37 -1.43 26.38
CA GLN A 987 -49.19 -0.57 26.34
C GLN A 987 -48.85 0.02 27.72
N SER A 988 -49.86 0.24 28.56
CA SER A 988 -49.65 0.69 29.94
C SER A 988 -48.94 -0.34 30.82
N TYR A 989 -48.92 -1.60 30.38
CA TYR A 989 -48.17 -2.71 31.00
C TYR A 989 -46.86 -3.03 30.26
N GLY A 990 -46.43 -2.17 29.31
CA GLY A 990 -45.15 -2.33 28.60
C GLY A 990 -45.19 -3.27 27.38
N VAL A 991 -46.39 -3.68 26.92
CA VAL A 991 -46.58 -4.53 25.74
C VAL A 991 -47.07 -3.67 24.57
N ASP A 992 -46.26 -3.58 23.51
CA ASP A 992 -46.47 -2.65 22.37
C ASP A 992 -47.42 -3.18 21.28
N SER A 993 -47.63 -4.51 21.17
CA SER A 993 -48.61 -5.10 20.26
C SER A 993 -49.15 -6.47 20.71
N LEU A 994 -50.37 -6.82 20.26
CA LEU A 994 -50.97 -8.15 20.42
C LEU A 994 -50.22 -9.25 19.66
N GLN A 995 -49.46 -8.88 18.61
CA GLN A 995 -48.67 -9.81 17.80
C GLN A 995 -47.52 -10.46 18.58
N ARG A 996 -47.10 -9.85 19.70
CA ARG A 996 -46.13 -10.45 20.63
C ARG A 996 -46.70 -11.57 21.51
N MET A 997 -48.02 -11.80 21.48
CA MET A 997 -48.71 -12.73 22.36
C MET A 997 -49.02 -14.11 21.74
N GLU A 998 -48.65 -14.33 20.47
CA GLU A 998 -48.83 -15.60 19.74
C GLU A 998 -48.25 -16.82 20.49
#